data_AF-A0A5E7HU61-F1
#
_entry.id   AF-A0A5E7HU61-F1
#
_cell.length_a   1.000
_cell.length_b   1.000
_cell.length_c   1.000
_cell.angle_alpha   90.00
_cell.angle_beta   90.00
_cell.angle_gamma   90.00
#
_symmetry.space_group_name_H-M   'P 1'
#
loop_
_entity.id
_entity.type
_entity.pdbx_description
1 polymer ?
#
loop_
_entity_poly.entity_id
_entity_poly.type
_entity_poly.pdbx_seq_one_letter_code
_entity_poly.pdbx_strand_id
1 'polypeptide(L)'
;MQDEQATNAMLEQVREARNNLLEALRKIPSFKAVLQVVLTTEFQKMDSEGSIARRFVNLRSGASPTSAEPTGNLLDVFFECLKRGRPPQYTADIYGMYELDKIGTETFRLKYLDVANVGKMIAELMQNLPEKCSSVLGEYWRVSSLVDSKNRPLPSPKQELRTLQARLFWRELDLAASENLVSKGDVATINGLIGSGLPSTCYAVSVEKQQGVFSTLASTFVISLSGAVANELNPAVSQEVVLYSPFGGLEKFGTVSDLHKTLQQRLSDASNRTELLQGLPEDERALVSSVPAIRYARILEDLFEHCNNGVLARQSRDVIYQVRKLVTVGAHTEAAWVPLDSVLSMDTFVRSENARNVLLIKAMLENARPEWFKKAYVTNQQLYVGLEKNLLESQIQLHELTKDVVTLAAYARQAVEAFISPGTDERIDPDTVFVNIQHSVRMANGKRVEHIERKTLTQAFMYGAHDQAGRYTITLEKNHDLARLTPENIMRAIETLDLRLAYGPARQRVYGQQNVKEAMREVLGRKTALTLFGAILQKHVTSTAQDIVQRYNFGDPSIEASGIALSAFYNFKPLKDLIVYRRKGGDSNLKTYVLYAPGSPMNKDWYEFSDLDSLQRYIGLWALEEEGRTYLRTQVHVSDRHNLEHEVFGKEWPRGEPRERIQGRAWWDQVNLVAWVESEMLKGSIQSVLDWEDAEEKAVTPHWYRNAPTSDRRLFNRLTTDFKAIYNASKDIFHIEGLQKFSRELVMNHLNEYLGRAGDRRIDPDRVMVKFHKGAMTLTQLFINWHLWRSDTNVFEKILLPGSNTLRDSIRVSEFWWKDTGEPMTELNSSTLNQLIDLMPGKHYSHYLKSNFLWTPDIDLRANLYRELKKNEMFRAALTQKLNGTLPSAHYDWLIESIKGLDRDTRTPDGVSPGSEPGEGVYEFWLEGARIAGGYVFGEGHVKFAYIPNSPGKSFIWVGDLSKAIQNDRLLGEHLRSLAGLRGQDRVGAYISKSGDPQGSLPVPGLGGTHPVYNFKAEYESLINRALDDLDVLTTTPVEAFWQETKILLEVALDVISIFVPPVGFAVSVLKISHSIVQGIIASSHGDSAGANAHFAAAWRGAILMYLGKVASVGSAASALGLLSTIRDLTDVLSAVTGVPVGISYVTAVAVPHWTPESSTRVIG
;
A
#
# COMPACT_ATOMS: atom_id res chain seq x y z
N MET A 1 -16.61 -3.99 14.43
CA MET A 1 -17.23 -3.13 13.39
C MET A 1 -17.83 -1.82 13.91
N GLN A 2 -18.96 -1.78 14.65
CA GLN A 2 -19.52 -0.48 15.13
C GLN A 2 -18.65 0.21 16.20
N ASP A 3 -18.17 -0.51 17.22
CA ASP A 3 -17.26 0.04 18.23
C ASP A 3 -15.91 0.49 17.62
N GLU A 4 -15.46 -0.24 16.61
CA GLU A 4 -14.18 -0.01 15.91
C GLU A 4 -14.23 1.23 15.00
N GLN A 5 -15.36 1.49 14.34
CA GLN A 5 -15.59 2.75 13.61
C GLN A 5 -15.64 3.94 14.56
N ALA A 6 -16.20 3.78 15.77
CA ALA A 6 -16.26 4.83 16.77
C ALA A 6 -14.86 5.19 17.31
N THR A 7 -14.03 4.20 17.65
CA THR A 7 -12.64 4.45 18.08
C THR A 7 -11.80 5.11 16.98
N ASN A 8 -11.93 4.68 15.73
CA ASN A 8 -11.24 5.31 14.59
C ASN A 8 -11.67 6.77 14.37
N ALA A 9 -12.95 7.09 14.56
CA ALA A 9 -13.42 8.47 14.49
C ALA A 9 -12.87 9.33 15.63
N MET A 10 -12.74 8.78 16.85
CA MET A 10 -12.13 9.48 17.99
C MET A 10 -10.64 9.76 17.76
N LEU A 11 -9.90 8.80 17.19
CA LEU A 11 -8.50 8.97 16.82
C LEU A 11 -8.29 10.12 15.83
N GLU A 12 -9.12 10.20 14.80
CA GLU A 12 -9.03 11.30 13.82
C GLU A 12 -9.34 12.66 14.46
N GLN A 13 -10.23 12.71 15.44
CA GLN A 13 -10.52 13.94 16.18
C GLN A 13 -9.38 14.39 17.08
N VAL A 14 -8.67 13.46 17.75
CA VAL A 14 -7.45 13.77 18.52
C VAL A 14 -6.37 14.30 17.58
N ARG A 15 -6.17 13.64 16.43
CA ARG A 15 -5.23 14.06 15.39
C ARG A 15 -5.51 15.49 14.93
N GLU A 16 -6.76 15.78 14.54
CA GLU A 16 -7.16 17.09 14.05
C GLU A 16 -6.92 18.17 15.12
N ALA A 17 -7.30 17.89 16.37
CA ALA A 17 -7.06 18.80 17.49
C ALA A 17 -5.56 19.07 17.70
N ARG A 18 -4.73 18.03 17.66
CA ARG A 18 -3.27 18.14 17.77
C ARG A 18 -2.66 18.94 16.61
N ASN A 19 -3.05 18.66 15.38
CA ASN A 19 -2.51 19.37 14.20
C ASN A 19 -2.83 20.86 14.25
N ASN A 20 -4.07 21.22 14.60
CA ASN A 20 -4.48 22.61 14.77
C ASN A 20 -3.66 23.31 15.87
N LEU A 21 -3.38 22.61 16.98
CA LEU A 21 -2.54 23.12 18.06
C LEU A 21 -1.09 23.35 17.62
N LEU A 22 -0.47 22.38 16.95
CA LEU A 22 0.89 22.50 16.44
C LEU A 22 1.02 23.60 15.38
N GLU A 23 0.00 23.76 14.53
CA GLU A 23 -0.04 24.85 13.56
C GLU A 23 -0.13 26.22 14.24
N ALA A 24 -0.91 26.35 15.31
CA ALA A 24 -0.97 27.57 16.10
C ALA A 24 0.39 27.90 16.75
N LEU A 25 1.10 26.90 17.32
CA LEU A 25 2.43 27.10 17.91
C LEU A 25 3.48 27.54 16.88
N ARG A 26 3.40 27.06 15.63
CA ARG A 26 4.30 27.49 14.54
C ARG A 26 4.15 28.96 14.16
N LYS A 27 3.03 29.61 14.53
CA LYS A 27 2.79 31.05 14.27
C LYS A 27 3.47 31.96 15.31
N ILE A 28 4.05 31.42 16.37
CA ILE A 28 4.74 32.23 17.40
C ILE A 28 5.97 32.89 16.74
N PRO A 29 6.19 34.21 16.93
CA PRO A 29 7.30 34.90 16.30
C PRO A 29 8.66 34.35 16.77
N SER A 30 9.55 34.12 15.81
CA SER A 30 10.93 33.74 16.10
C SER A 30 11.68 34.83 16.85
N PHE A 31 12.80 34.49 17.48
CA PHE A 31 13.59 35.49 18.20
C PHE A 31 14.03 36.66 17.30
N LYS A 32 14.41 36.36 16.05
CA LYS A 32 14.76 37.37 15.06
C LYS A 32 13.62 38.33 14.77
N ALA A 33 12.38 37.83 14.64
CA ALA A 33 11.21 38.67 14.42
C ALA A 33 10.91 39.56 15.64
N VAL A 34 11.01 39.01 16.85
CA VAL A 34 10.86 39.77 18.10
C VAL A 34 11.91 40.88 18.19
N LEU A 35 13.18 40.57 17.93
CA LEU A 35 14.26 41.55 17.92
C LEU A 35 14.05 42.66 16.89
N GLN A 36 13.58 42.30 15.70
CA GLN A 36 13.31 43.27 14.65
C GLN A 36 12.25 44.28 15.10
N VAL A 37 11.17 43.83 15.75
CA VAL A 37 10.14 44.71 16.30
C VAL A 37 10.74 45.61 17.38
N VAL A 38 11.42 45.03 18.37
CA VAL A 38 12.04 45.80 19.47
C VAL A 38 13.00 46.87 18.94
N LEU A 39 13.92 46.48 18.05
CA LEU A 39 14.93 47.39 17.50
C LEU A 39 14.29 48.49 16.64
N THR A 40 13.26 48.15 15.85
CA THR A 40 12.52 49.14 15.05
C THR A 40 11.84 50.16 15.95
N THR A 41 11.15 49.72 17.01
CA THR A 41 10.46 50.61 17.95
C THR A 41 11.42 51.56 18.66
N GLU A 42 12.63 51.10 19.02
CA GLU A 42 13.63 51.97 19.64
C GLU A 42 14.29 52.92 18.64
N PHE A 43 14.60 52.43 17.44
CA PHE A 43 15.21 53.25 16.40
C PHE A 43 14.29 54.38 15.93
N GLN A 44 12.98 54.13 15.83
CA GLN A 44 11.97 55.12 15.44
C GLN A 44 11.85 56.29 16.42
N LYS A 45 12.35 56.16 17.66
CA LYS A 45 12.44 57.30 18.60
C LYS A 45 13.50 58.32 18.18
N MET A 46 14.48 57.90 17.38
CA MET A 46 15.57 58.74 16.85
C MET A 46 15.37 59.14 15.39
N ASP A 47 14.85 58.23 14.55
CA ASP A 47 14.52 58.47 13.14
C ASP A 47 13.10 57.95 12.86
N SER A 48 12.09 58.81 12.98
CA SER A 48 10.67 58.42 12.94
C SER A 48 10.23 57.81 11.60
N GLU A 49 10.91 58.15 10.50
CA GLU A 49 10.65 57.58 9.16
C GLU A 49 11.73 56.55 8.74
N GLY A 50 12.71 56.29 9.62
CA GLY A 50 13.86 55.45 9.34
C GLY A 50 13.54 53.96 9.40
N SER A 51 13.93 53.23 8.35
CA SER A 51 13.89 51.76 8.33
C SER A 51 15.23 51.18 8.76
N ILE A 52 15.24 50.33 9.79
CA ILE A 52 16.45 49.66 10.28
C ILE A 52 17.15 48.79 9.22
N ALA A 53 16.42 48.36 8.17
CA ALA A 53 16.96 47.58 7.05
C ALA A 53 17.63 48.46 5.97
N ARG A 54 17.38 49.78 5.97
CA ARG A 54 17.89 50.77 5.00
C ARG A 54 18.81 51.81 5.64
N ARG A 55 19.35 51.49 6.82
CA ARG A 55 20.25 52.34 7.59
C ARG A 55 21.45 51.50 7.97
N PHE A 56 22.62 51.92 7.52
CA PHE A 56 23.85 51.15 7.64
C PHE A 56 24.87 51.89 8.50
N VAL A 57 25.51 51.17 9.41
CA VAL A 57 26.73 51.62 10.08
C VAL A 57 27.91 51.21 9.20
N ASN A 58 28.64 52.18 8.66
CA ASN A 58 29.84 51.91 7.88
C ASN A 58 31.07 52.60 8.48
N LEU A 59 32.22 52.08 8.08
CA LEU A 59 33.51 52.71 8.28
C LEU A 59 33.63 53.93 7.36
N ARG A 60 34.14 55.04 7.88
CA ARG A 60 34.34 56.26 7.11
C ARG A 60 35.51 56.09 6.13
N SER A 61 35.39 56.62 4.91
CA SER A 61 36.46 56.51 3.92
C SER A 61 37.80 57.07 4.45
N GLY A 62 38.84 56.23 4.47
CA GLY A 62 40.18 56.58 4.95
C GLY A 62 40.41 56.39 6.44
N ALA A 63 39.41 55.97 7.22
CA ALA A 63 39.59 55.62 8.63
C ALA A 63 40.21 54.21 8.77
N SER A 64 41.02 54.01 9.81
CA SER A 64 41.62 52.72 10.17
C SER A 64 41.43 52.48 11.66
N PRO A 65 40.45 51.66 12.08
CA PRO A 65 40.18 51.44 13.49
C PRO A 65 41.23 50.53 14.13
N THR A 66 41.52 50.80 15.41
CA THR A 66 42.36 49.93 16.25
C THR A 66 41.64 48.64 16.68
N SER A 67 40.31 48.66 16.70
CA SER A 67 39.41 47.52 16.99
C SER A 67 38.19 47.60 16.08
N ALA A 68 37.88 46.51 15.36
CA ALA A 68 36.74 46.47 14.44
C ALA A 68 35.41 46.36 15.20
N GLU A 69 34.62 47.43 15.20
CA GLU A 69 33.24 47.43 15.68
C GLU A 69 32.30 46.91 14.57
N PRO A 70 31.14 46.33 14.92
CA PRO A 70 30.21 45.77 13.94
C PRO A 70 29.73 46.83 12.93
N THR A 71 29.62 46.45 11.67
CA THR A 71 29.14 47.30 10.56
C THR A 71 28.10 46.54 9.73
N GLY A 72 27.23 47.26 9.02
CA GLY A 72 26.12 46.68 8.24
C GLY A 72 24.79 47.33 8.63
N ASN A 73 23.67 46.68 8.29
CA ASN A 73 22.37 47.18 8.73
C ASN A 73 22.23 47.07 10.26
N LEU A 74 21.31 47.86 10.83
CA LEU A 74 21.19 47.95 12.29
C LEU A 74 20.80 46.63 12.96
N LEU A 75 20.05 45.76 12.29
CA LEU A 75 19.67 44.45 12.82
C LEU A 75 20.88 43.52 12.90
N ASP A 76 21.69 43.46 11.85
CA ASP A 76 22.91 42.64 11.80
C ASP A 76 23.96 43.15 12.80
N VAL A 77 24.09 44.48 12.92
CA VAL A 77 24.93 45.12 13.94
C VAL A 77 24.48 44.70 15.34
N PHE A 78 23.17 44.73 15.61
CA PHE A 78 22.64 44.35 16.92
C PHE A 78 22.86 42.86 17.23
N PHE A 79 22.63 41.97 16.25
CA PHE A 79 22.95 40.55 16.39
C PHE A 79 24.42 40.30 16.69
N GLU A 80 25.32 41.01 16.02
CA GLU A 80 26.76 40.90 16.26
C GLU A 80 27.14 41.41 17.66
N CYS A 81 26.46 42.44 18.18
CA CYS A 81 26.65 42.88 19.56
C CYS A 81 26.20 41.82 20.58
N LEU A 82 25.09 41.13 20.33
CA LEU A 82 24.64 40.01 21.16
C LEU A 82 25.62 38.82 21.09
N LYS A 83 26.16 38.52 19.90
CA LYS A 83 27.21 37.50 19.75
C LYS A 83 28.47 37.86 20.53
N ARG A 84 28.83 39.13 20.59
CA ARG A 84 30.02 39.63 21.31
C ARG A 84 29.79 39.82 22.82
N GLY A 85 28.54 39.83 23.29
CA GLY A 85 28.21 40.11 24.69
C GLY A 85 28.54 41.54 25.13
N ARG A 86 28.74 42.47 24.19
CA ARG A 86 29.03 43.88 24.49
C ARG A 86 28.42 44.82 23.43
N PRO A 87 28.01 46.03 23.83
CA PRO A 87 27.57 47.04 22.86
C PRO A 87 28.75 47.59 22.04
N PRO A 88 28.46 48.23 20.90
CA PRO A 88 29.48 48.78 20.04
C PRO A 88 29.98 50.13 20.59
N GLN A 89 31.25 50.43 20.38
CA GLN A 89 31.86 51.71 20.77
C GLN A 89 32.20 52.54 19.52
N TYR A 90 31.18 53.19 18.95
CA TYR A 90 31.37 54.03 17.77
C TYR A 90 31.89 55.43 18.12
N THR A 91 32.89 55.87 17.37
CA THR A 91 33.35 57.26 17.37
C THR A 91 33.10 57.87 15.99
N ALA A 92 32.60 59.10 15.95
CA ALA A 92 32.10 59.75 14.72
C ALA A 92 33.20 60.14 13.71
N ASP A 93 34.47 60.03 14.11
CA ASP A 93 35.67 60.15 13.27
C ASP A 93 35.96 58.87 12.49
N ILE A 94 35.63 57.70 13.03
CA ILE A 94 35.91 56.37 12.44
C ILE A 94 34.68 55.77 11.75
N TYR A 95 33.49 55.92 12.34
CA TYR A 95 32.25 55.32 11.86
C TYR A 95 31.19 56.39 11.53
N GLY A 96 30.19 56.02 10.72
CA GLY A 96 29.06 56.90 10.39
C GLY A 96 27.80 56.12 10.03
N MET A 97 26.67 56.83 9.98
CA MET A 97 25.39 56.33 9.49
C MET A 97 25.23 56.66 8.00
N TYR A 98 24.80 55.68 7.19
CA TYR A 98 24.72 55.78 5.74
C TYR A 98 23.44 55.16 5.18
N GLU A 99 23.07 55.59 3.97
CA GLU A 99 21.96 55.01 3.19
C GLU A 99 22.32 53.70 2.47
N LEU A 100 23.62 53.49 2.21
CA LEU A 100 24.13 52.35 1.44
C LEU A 100 25.09 51.51 2.29
N ASP A 101 25.09 50.20 2.11
CA ASP A 101 26.00 49.27 2.80
C ASP A 101 27.44 49.41 2.28
N LYS A 102 28.44 49.30 3.17
CA LYS A 102 29.88 49.26 2.87
C LYS A 102 30.47 50.48 2.12
N ILE A 103 29.69 51.54 1.92
CA ILE A 103 30.13 52.78 1.27
C ILE A 103 30.28 53.87 2.33
N GLY A 104 31.51 54.28 2.60
CA GLY A 104 31.89 55.22 3.66
C GLY A 104 32.03 56.69 3.23
N THR A 105 31.60 57.06 2.02
CA THR A 105 31.82 58.39 1.45
C THR A 105 30.87 59.44 2.02
N GLU A 106 31.35 60.68 2.22
CA GLU A 106 30.56 61.78 2.79
C GLU A 106 29.28 62.11 2.00
N THR A 107 29.22 61.75 0.72
CA THR A 107 28.05 61.95 -0.15
C THR A 107 26.79 61.22 0.36
N PHE A 108 26.94 60.03 0.95
CA PHE A 108 25.81 59.20 1.39
C PHE A 108 25.64 59.17 2.92
N ARG A 109 26.34 60.07 3.63
CA ARG A 109 26.33 60.12 5.10
C ARG A 109 25.07 60.83 5.61
N LEU A 110 24.37 60.18 6.53
CA LEU A 110 23.19 60.72 7.22
C LEU A 110 23.64 61.65 8.36
N LYS A 111 23.93 62.92 8.04
CA LYS A 111 24.47 63.90 9.01
C LYS A 111 23.54 64.22 10.17
N TYR A 112 22.24 64.01 10.01
CA TYR A 112 21.25 64.22 11.07
C TYR A 112 21.23 63.10 12.11
N LEU A 113 21.88 61.96 11.82
CA LEU A 113 21.86 60.77 12.67
C LEU A 113 23.29 60.42 13.15
N ASP A 114 23.57 60.71 14.41
CA ASP A 114 24.87 60.46 15.01
C ASP A 114 25.06 58.97 15.35
N VAL A 115 26.12 58.37 14.80
CA VAL A 115 26.51 56.97 15.03
C VAL A 115 26.79 56.69 16.51
N ALA A 116 27.28 57.68 17.28
CA ALA A 116 27.52 57.52 18.71
C ALA A 116 26.20 57.40 19.49
N ASN A 117 25.15 58.11 19.08
CA ASN A 117 23.81 57.98 19.65
C ASN A 117 23.16 56.65 19.29
N VAL A 118 23.39 56.13 18.07
CA VAL A 118 23.01 54.77 17.69
C VAL A 118 23.71 53.73 18.56
N GLY A 119 25.02 53.91 18.84
CA GLY A 119 25.76 53.06 19.77
C GLY A 119 25.20 53.08 21.20
N LYS A 120 24.82 54.26 21.72
CA LYS A 120 24.14 54.38 23.03
C LYS A 120 22.78 53.71 23.04
N MET A 121 21.95 53.88 22.00
CA MET A 121 20.67 53.19 21.87
C MET A 121 20.86 51.66 21.94
N ILE A 122 21.86 51.12 21.22
CA ILE A 122 22.17 49.69 21.28
C ILE A 122 22.56 49.27 22.70
N ALA A 123 23.39 50.06 23.40
CA ALA A 123 23.79 49.77 24.78
C ALA A 123 22.60 49.75 25.77
N GLU A 124 21.74 50.77 25.72
CA GLU A 124 20.52 50.85 26.54
C GLU A 124 19.53 49.73 26.19
N LEU A 125 19.43 49.39 24.90
CA LEU A 125 18.58 48.30 24.44
C LEU A 125 19.09 46.95 24.94
N MET A 126 20.39 46.68 24.91
CA MET A 126 20.96 45.43 25.45
C MET A 126 20.64 45.26 26.94
N GLN A 127 20.69 46.33 27.74
CA GLN A 127 20.37 46.28 29.18
C GLN A 127 18.91 45.93 29.47
N ASN A 128 17.99 46.43 28.64
CA ASN A 128 16.53 46.27 28.83
C ASN A 128 15.92 45.25 27.85
N LEU A 129 16.76 44.48 27.15
CA LEU A 129 16.33 43.54 26.13
C LEU A 129 15.39 42.45 26.66
N PRO A 130 15.64 41.83 27.83
CA PRO A 130 14.76 40.79 28.37
C PRO A 130 13.32 41.27 28.53
N GLU A 131 13.14 42.45 29.13
CA GLU A 131 11.83 43.03 29.43
C GLU A 131 11.12 43.47 28.13
N LYS A 132 11.86 44.02 27.16
CA LYS A 132 11.30 44.41 25.85
C LYS A 132 10.89 43.21 25.01
N CYS A 133 11.70 42.14 24.97
CA CYS A 133 11.34 40.89 24.31
C CYS A 133 10.07 40.27 24.93
N SER A 134 9.98 40.25 26.26
CA SER A 134 8.78 39.76 26.94
C SER A 134 7.55 40.63 26.65
N SER A 135 7.71 41.95 26.51
CA SER A 135 6.62 42.86 26.17
C SER A 135 6.06 42.61 24.77
N VAL A 136 6.94 42.48 23.76
CA VAL A 136 6.53 42.16 22.38
C VAL A 136 5.83 40.81 22.29
N LEU A 137 6.35 39.80 23.01
CA LEU A 137 5.71 38.49 23.08
C LEU A 137 4.34 38.55 23.78
N GLY A 138 4.22 39.35 24.85
CA GLY A 138 2.96 39.59 25.54
C GLY A 138 1.92 40.26 24.63
N GLU A 139 2.36 41.21 23.80
CA GLU A 139 1.48 41.89 22.83
C GLU A 139 1.00 40.95 21.73
N TYR A 140 1.87 40.07 21.23
CA TYR A 140 1.50 39.01 20.29
C TYR A 140 0.36 38.13 20.85
N TRP A 141 0.47 37.69 22.11
CA TRP A 141 -0.56 36.86 22.73
C TRP A 141 -1.88 37.61 22.96
N ARG A 142 -1.83 38.93 23.15
CA ARG A 142 -2.98 39.78 23.49
C ARG A 142 -3.76 40.27 22.27
N VAL A 143 -3.07 40.70 21.22
CA VAL A 143 -3.68 41.38 20.07
C VAL A 143 -4.14 40.38 19.02
N SER A 144 -5.39 40.52 18.58
CA SER A 144 -5.85 39.84 17.38
C SER A 144 -5.33 40.58 16.14
N SER A 145 -4.53 39.90 15.32
CA SER A 145 -3.96 40.46 14.09
C SER A 145 -4.74 40.09 12.83
N LEU A 146 -5.80 39.29 12.94
CA LEU A 146 -6.55 38.75 11.80
C LEU A 146 -8.06 39.00 11.94
N VAL A 147 -8.73 39.17 10.80
CA VAL A 147 -10.19 39.33 10.71
C VAL A 147 -10.77 38.24 9.82
N ASP A 148 -12.00 37.81 10.12
CA ASP A 148 -12.71 36.83 9.29
C ASP A 148 -13.18 37.44 7.96
N SER A 149 -13.78 36.63 7.08
CA SER A 149 -14.33 37.08 5.79
C SER A 149 -15.46 38.13 5.92
N LYS A 150 -15.94 38.38 7.13
CA LYS A 150 -16.94 39.39 7.49
C LYS A 150 -16.31 40.56 8.27
N ASN A 151 -14.98 40.68 8.23
CA ASN A 151 -14.19 41.73 8.88
C ASN A 151 -14.33 41.77 10.42
N ARG A 152 -14.71 40.65 11.05
CA ARG A 152 -14.77 40.53 12.52
C ARG A 152 -13.41 40.08 13.05
N PRO A 153 -12.94 40.64 14.19
CA PRO A 153 -11.69 40.18 14.80
C PRO A 153 -11.75 38.68 15.10
N LEU A 154 -10.74 37.94 14.65
CA LEU A 154 -10.54 36.56 15.07
C LEU A 154 -10.09 36.53 16.55
N PRO A 155 -10.19 35.39 17.24
CA PRO A 155 -9.68 35.26 18.61
C PRO A 155 -8.21 35.68 18.69
N SER A 156 -7.78 36.27 19.81
CA SER A 156 -6.34 36.52 20.00
C SER A 156 -5.58 35.18 20.06
N PRO A 157 -4.27 35.15 19.76
CA PRO A 157 -3.48 33.91 19.85
C PRO A 157 -3.59 33.23 21.23
N LYS A 158 -3.74 34.01 22.31
CA LYS A 158 -4.01 33.48 23.66
C LYS A 158 -5.33 32.70 23.73
N GLN A 159 -6.41 33.25 23.17
CA GLN A 159 -7.74 32.63 23.16
C GLN A 159 -7.79 31.39 22.24
N GLU A 160 -7.10 31.47 21.10
CA GLU A 160 -6.92 30.34 20.18
C GLU A 160 -6.19 29.19 20.89
N LEU A 161 -5.05 29.46 21.53
CA LEU A 161 -4.28 28.46 22.29
C LEU A 161 -5.11 27.80 23.39
N ARG A 162 -5.83 28.59 24.21
CA ARG A 162 -6.73 28.08 25.25
C ARG A 162 -7.81 27.14 24.68
N THR A 163 -8.40 27.52 23.55
CA THR A 163 -9.45 26.74 22.90
C THR A 163 -8.91 25.42 22.34
N LEU A 164 -7.73 25.46 21.72
CA LEU A 164 -7.08 24.28 21.15
C LEU A 164 -6.61 23.31 22.24
N GLN A 165 -6.06 23.81 23.35
CA GLN A 165 -5.71 23.02 24.53
C GLN A 165 -6.93 22.34 25.15
N ALA A 166 -8.02 23.08 25.37
CA ALA A 166 -9.26 22.51 25.90
C ALA A 166 -9.81 21.43 24.97
N ARG A 167 -9.85 21.70 23.66
CA ARG A 167 -10.29 20.74 22.66
C ARG A 167 -9.46 19.46 22.72
N LEU A 168 -8.13 19.58 22.76
CA LEU A 168 -7.25 18.42 22.79
C LEU A 168 -7.43 17.61 24.07
N PHE A 169 -7.50 18.25 25.24
CA PHE A 169 -7.80 17.57 26.50
C PHE A 169 -9.08 16.74 26.43
N TRP A 170 -10.17 17.31 25.91
CA TRP A 170 -11.43 16.59 25.82
C TRP A 170 -11.36 15.40 24.85
N ARG A 171 -10.64 15.54 23.73
CA ARG A 171 -10.42 14.42 22.80
C ARG A 171 -9.54 13.32 23.41
N GLU A 172 -8.50 13.69 24.14
CA GLU A 172 -7.67 12.73 24.88
C GLU A 172 -8.46 12.00 25.98
N LEU A 173 -9.37 12.70 26.68
CA LEU A 173 -10.24 12.11 27.70
C LEU A 173 -11.24 11.11 27.10
N ASP A 174 -11.87 11.47 25.98
CA ASP A 174 -12.78 10.58 25.24
C ASP A 174 -12.05 9.30 24.80
N LEU A 175 -10.85 9.45 24.23
CA LEU A 175 -10.02 8.33 23.81
C LEU A 175 -9.57 7.47 25.00
N ALA A 176 -9.10 8.10 26.09
CA ALA A 176 -8.70 7.40 27.31
C ALA A 176 -9.85 6.54 27.89
N ALA A 177 -11.10 6.98 27.76
CA ALA A 177 -12.25 6.20 28.19
C ALA A 177 -12.63 5.05 27.26
N SER A 178 -12.41 5.21 25.95
CA SER A 178 -12.53 4.09 25.00
C SER A 178 -11.49 3.00 25.27
N GLU A 179 -10.33 3.40 25.80
CA GLU A 179 -9.20 2.52 26.14
C GLU A 179 -9.16 2.11 27.62
N ASN A 180 -10.27 2.23 28.35
CA ASN A 180 -10.40 1.83 29.76
C ASN A 180 -9.35 2.41 30.73
N LEU A 181 -8.65 3.50 30.35
CA LEU A 181 -7.76 4.23 31.26
C LEU A 181 -8.56 5.03 32.29
N VAL A 182 -9.75 5.48 31.89
CA VAL A 182 -10.72 6.19 32.71
C VAL A 182 -12.09 5.55 32.45
N SER A 183 -12.95 5.38 33.46
CA SER A 183 -14.26 4.77 33.19
C SER A 183 -15.20 5.77 32.49
N LYS A 184 -16.16 5.28 31.70
CA LYS A 184 -17.20 6.14 31.08
C LYS A 184 -17.98 6.95 32.14
N GLY A 185 -18.17 6.40 33.33
CA GLY A 185 -18.78 7.11 34.46
C GLY A 185 -17.91 8.25 35.00
N ASP A 186 -16.59 8.04 35.06
CA ASP A 186 -15.65 9.09 35.45
C ASP A 186 -15.64 10.22 34.42
N VAL A 187 -15.70 9.93 33.11
CA VAL A 187 -15.78 10.96 32.06
C VAL A 187 -17.06 11.79 32.18
N ALA A 188 -18.21 11.17 32.41
CA ALA A 188 -19.45 11.89 32.65
C ALA A 188 -19.34 12.81 33.89
N THR A 189 -18.68 12.33 34.93
CA THR A 189 -18.39 13.10 36.15
C THR A 189 -17.48 14.29 35.84
N ILE A 190 -16.37 14.07 35.13
CA ILE A 190 -15.41 15.12 34.74
C ILE A 190 -16.08 16.18 33.86
N ASN A 191 -16.91 15.78 32.89
CA ASN A 191 -17.69 16.69 32.05
C ASN A 191 -18.64 17.57 32.87
N GLY A 192 -19.25 17.03 33.94
CA GLY A 192 -20.09 17.80 34.85
C GLY A 192 -19.32 18.73 35.78
N LEU A 193 -18.05 18.41 36.08
CA LEU A 193 -17.19 19.14 37.01
C LEU A 193 -16.37 20.26 36.34
N ILE A 194 -16.12 20.15 35.03
CA ILE A 194 -15.34 21.09 34.23
C ILE A 194 -16.24 21.67 33.13
N GLY A 195 -16.92 22.77 33.43
CA GLY A 195 -17.78 23.50 32.49
C GLY A 195 -17.18 24.84 32.06
N SER A 196 -17.50 25.32 30.85
CA SER A 196 -17.01 26.60 30.35
C SER A 196 -17.50 27.77 31.20
N GLY A 197 -16.58 28.54 31.79
CA GLY A 197 -16.90 29.77 32.52
C GLY A 197 -17.39 29.59 33.96
N LEU A 198 -17.30 28.38 34.54
CA LEU A 198 -17.56 28.12 35.96
C LEU A 198 -16.25 28.02 36.76
N PRO A 199 -16.24 28.41 38.05
CA PRO A 199 -15.10 28.13 38.93
C PRO A 199 -14.82 26.64 38.98
N SER A 200 -13.58 26.25 38.66
CA SER A 200 -13.21 24.85 38.62
C SER A 200 -13.38 24.15 39.98
N THR A 201 -13.71 22.86 39.93
CA THR A 201 -13.63 21.94 41.08
C THR A 201 -12.29 21.20 41.13
N CYS A 202 -11.36 21.57 40.24
CA CYS A 202 -10.02 21.02 40.17
C CYS A 202 -9.05 21.73 41.12
N TYR A 203 -7.96 21.05 41.43
CA TYR A 203 -6.92 21.51 42.34
C TYR A 203 -5.57 21.59 41.60
N ALA A 204 -4.91 22.74 41.67
CA ALA A 204 -3.58 22.93 41.10
C ALA A 204 -2.53 22.24 41.97
N VAL A 205 -1.52 21.64 41.34
CA VAL A 205 -0.41 21.00 42.05
C VAL A 205 0.71 22.03 42.27
N SER A 206 1.06 22.29 43.52
CA SER A 206 2.15 23.19 43.89
C SER A 206 3.22 22.48 44.69
N VAL A 207 4.48 22.81 44.42
CA VAL A 207 5.65 22.25 45.11
C VAL A 207 6.37 23.34 45.91
N GLU A 208 6.90 22.96 47.06
CA GLU A 208 7.68 23.85 47.92
C GLU A 208 9.08 24.11 47.33
N LYS A 209 9.43 25.40 47.25
CA LYS A 209 10.79 25.89 46.98
C LYS A 209 11.53 26.11 48.30
N GLN A 210 12.85 26.29 48.22
CA GLN A 210 13.66 26.80 49.32
C GLN A 210 12.97 28.00 49.99
N GLN A 211 13.06 28.08 51.33
CA GLN A 211 12.44 29.12 52.17
C GLN A 211 10.91 28.99 52.38
N GLY A 212 10.29 27.85 52.02
CA GLY A 212 8.89 27.56 52.37
C GLY A 212 7.84 28.19 51.44
N VAL A 213 8.27 28.71 50.28
CA VAL A 213 7.40 29.33 49.28
C VAL A 213 6.94 28.28 48.26
N PHE A 214 5.64 28.20 47.98
CA PHE A 214 5.10 27.26 47.00
C PHE A 214 5.05 27.86 45.59
N SER A 215 5.41 27.06 44.58
CA SER A 215 5.19 27.38 43.16
C SER A 215 4.26 26.36 42.52
N THR A 216 3.30 26.85 41.74
CA THR A 216 2.33 26.02 41.02
C THR A 216 2.91 25.50 39.71
N LEU A 217 2.74 24.20 39.45
CA LEU A 217 3.12 23.56 38.20
C LEU A 217 2.13 23.94 37.09
N ALA A 218 2.61 24.58 36.03
CA ALA A 218 1.77 24.94 34.88
C ALA A 218 1.12 23.70 34.26
N SER A 219 -0.18 23.80 33.95
CA SER A 219 -0.99 22.74 33.34
C SER A 219 -0.96 21.38 34.06
N THR A 220 -0.72 21.36 35.37
CA THR A 220 -0.80 20.15 36.20
C THR A 220 -1.88 20.32 37.27
N PHE A 221 -2.89 19.47 37.25
CA PHE A 221 -4.05 19.60 38.13
C PHE A 221 -4.65 18.25 38.50
N VAL A 222 -5.42 18.26 39.58
CA VAL A 222 -6.11 17.09 40.14
C VAL A 222 -7.61 17.33 40.08
N ILE A 223 -8.35 16.36 39.57
CA ILE A 223 -9.81 16.35 39.52
C ILE A 223 -10.31 15.42 40.63
N SER A 224 -11.12 15.93 41.56
CA SER A 224 -11.80 15.08 42.54
C SER A 224 -13.08 14.51 41.95
N LEU A 225 -13.18 13.19 41.90
CA LEU A 225 -14.36 12.51 41.35
C LEU A 225 -15.55 12.50 42.33
N SER A 226 -15.32 12.88 43.58
CA SER A 226 -16.39 12.97 44.60
C SER A 226 -17.36 14.15 44.37
N GLY A 227 -16.94 15.15 43.58
CA GLY A 227 -17.64 16.43 43.44
C GLY A 227 -17.62 17.31 44.69
N ALA A 228 -16.98 16.87 45.79
CA ALA A 228 -16.84 17.66 47.00
C ALA A 228 -15.87 18.83 46.77
N VAL A 229 -16.32 20.03 47.14
CA VAL A 229 -15.58 21.26 46.91
C VAL A 229 -14.95 21.74 48.22
N ALA A 230 -13.63 21.70 48.29
CA ALA A 230 -12.83 22.26 49.37
C ALA A 230 -11.84 23.30 48.82
N ASN A 231 -11.31 24.18 49.67
CA ASN A 231 -10.28 25.13 49.26
C ASN A 231 -8.92 24.46 49.01
N GLU A 232 -8.67 23.33 49.65
CA GLU A 232 -7.46 22.52 49.50
C GLU A 232 -7.80 21.03 49.59
N LEU A 233 -7.17 20.22 48.75
CA LEU A 233 -7.35 18.77 48.76
C LEU A 233 -6.41 18.12 49.78
N ASN A 234 -6.97 17.55 50.84
CA ASN A 234 -6.17 16.91 51.91
C ASN A 234 -5.78 15.47 51.54
N PRO A 235 -4.47 15.10 51.55
CA PRO A 235 -4.00 13.73 51.31
C PRO A 235 -4.58 12.66 52.24
N ALA A 236 -5.07 13.04 53.42
CA ALA A 236 -5.67 12.12 54.39
C ALA A 236 -7.10 11.69 54.04
N VAL A 237 -7.74 12.33 53.05
CA VAL A 237 -9.12 12.03 52.66
C VAL A 237 -9.15 10.88 51.64
N SER A 238 -9.94 9.85 51.95
CA SER A 238 -10.17 8.71 51.05
C SER A 238 -11.20 9.05 49.98
N GLN A 239 -10.75 9.64 48.88
CA GLN A 239 -11.57 9.95 47.70
C GLN A 239 -10.80 9.60 46.42
N GLU A 240 -11.51 9.12 45.40
CA GLU A 240 -10.93 8.87 44.08
C GLU A 240 -10.63 10.18 43.35
N VAL A 241 -9.49 10.22 42.66
CA VAL A 241 -8.99 11.41 41.97
C VAL A 241 -8.35 11.05 40.64
N VAL A 242 -8.36 12.01 39.72
CA VAL A 242 -7.63 11.93 38.45
C VAL A 242 -6.58 13.04 38.42
N LEU A 243 -5.32 12.66 38.23
CA LEU A 243 -4.23 13.60 37.95
C LEU A 243 -4.16 13.83 36.44
N TYR A 244 -4.09 15.09 36.04
CA TYR A 244 -3.58 15.47 34.72
C TYR A 244 -2.21 16.10 34.88
N SER A 245 -1.22 15.59 34.14
CA SER A 245 0.10 16.21 34.04
C SER A 245 0.55 16.30 32.57
N PRO A 246 1.34 17.32 32.17
CA PRO A 246 1.71 17.50 30.77
C PRO A 246 2.40 16.30 30.13
N PHE A 247 3.27 15.61 30.87
CA PHE A 247 4.03 14.44 30.37
C PHE A 247 3.37 13.09 30.70
N GLY A 248 2.60 13.01 31.80
CA GLY A 248 1.94 11.78 32.25
C GLY A 248 0.50 11.60 31.77
N GLY A 249 -0.13 12.65 31.25
CA GLY A 249 -1.53 12.63 30.84
C GLY A 249 -2.49 12.38 32.00
N LEU A 250 -3.57 11.64 31.72
CA LEU A 250 -4.66 11.34 32.66
C LEU A 250 -4.36 10.05 33.42
N GLU A 251 -4.34 10.14 34.76
CA GLU A 251 -4.03 9.00 35.64
C GLU A 251 -5.05 8.93 36.78
N LYS A 252 -5.74 7.79 36.91
CA LYS A 252 -6.73 7.56 37.99
C LYS A 252 -6.06 6.94 39.22
N PHE A 253 -6.38 7.47 40.39
CA PHE A 253 -5.95 6.96 41.69
C PHE A 253 -7.16 6.64 42.58
N GLY A 254 -7.10 5.51 43.29
CA GLY A 254 -8.14 5.10 44.22
C GLY A 254 -8.26 6.02 45.45
N THR A 255 -7.16 6.68 45.85
CA THR A 255 -7.16 7.65 46.95
C THR A 255 -6.20 8.83 46.70
N VAL A 256 -6.45 9.97 47.36
CA VAL A 256 -5.52 11.12 47.36
C VAL A 256 -4.17 10.76 48.00
N SER A 257 -4.17 9.84 48.96
CA SER A 257 -2.93 9.37 49.61
C SER A 257 -2.03 8.64 48.61
N ASP A 258 -2.60 7.81 47.73
CA ASP A 258 -1.84 7.09 46.71
C ASP A 258 -1.29 8.04 45.64
N LEU A 259 -2.09 9.02 45.21
CA LEU A 259 -1.63 10.11 44.35
C LEU A 259 -0.44 10.84 45.00
N HIS A 260 -0.56 11.22 46.27
CA HIS A 260 0.47 11.99 46.97
C HIS A 260 1.79 11.21 47.07
N LYS A 261 1.72 9.92 47.45
CA LYS A 261 2.89 9.03 47.48
C LYS A 261 3.54 8.88 46.11
N THR A 262 2.72 8.73 45.06
CA THR A 262 3.22 8.60 43.68
C THR A 262 3.96 9.86 43.24
N LEU A 263 3.42 11.05 43.52
CA LEU A 263 4.10 12.31 43.21
C LEU A 263 5.40 12.49 44.00
N GLN A 264 5.43 12.10 45.28
CA GLN A 264 6.67 12.11 46.08
C GLN A 264 7.74 11.17 45.50
N GLN A 265 7.34 9.97 45.07
CA GLN A 265 8.26 9.01 44.43
C GLN A 265 8.82 9.58 43.12
N ARG A 266 7.96 10.16 42.27
CA ARG A 266 8.39 10.78 41.01
C ARG A 266 9.33 11.96 41.23
N LEU A 267 9.10 12.78 42.25
CA LEU A 267 9.98 13.91 42.58
C LEU A 267 11.33 13.48 43.18
N SER A 268 11.40 12.25 43.71
CA SER A 268 12.62 11.64 44.26
C SER A 268 13.48 10.96 43.18
N ASP A 269 12.87 10.48 42.09
CA ASP A 269 13.57 9.92 40.94
C ASP A 269 14.07 11.01 39.98
N ALA A 270 15.35 10.97 39.59
CA ALA A 270 15.98 12.07 38.84
C ALA A 270 15.32 12.33 37.46
N SER A 271 14.92 11.28 36.75
CA SER A 271 14.30 11.40 35.43
C SER A 271 12.88 11.95 35.53
N ASN A 272 12.04 11.33 36.37
CA ASN A 272 10.65 11.77 36.57
C ASN A 272 10.56 13.17 37.18
N ARG A 273 11.49 13.52 38.06
CA ARG A 273 11.61 14.87 38.64
C ARG A 273 11.80 15.92 37.56
N THR A 274 12.68 15.64 36.60
CA THR A 274 13.00 16.59 35.53
C THR A 274 11.77 16.90 34.69
N GLU A 275 10.95 15.89 34.38
CA GLU A 275 9.71 16.03 33.61
C GLU A 275 8.63 16.80 34.38
N LEU A 276 8.39 16.45 35.66
CA LEU A 276 7.41 17.14 36.49
C LEU A 276 7.76 18.62 36.69
N LEU A 277 9.03 18.94 36.93
CA LEU A 277 9.48 20.32 37.14
C LEU A 277 9.53 21.16 35.86
N GLN A 278 9.30 20.59 34.67
CA GLN A 278 9.08 21.40 33.46
C GLN A 278 7.88 22.33 33.61
N GLY A 279 6.92 22.01 34.49
CA GLY A 279 5.81 22.90 34.84
C GLY A 279 6.24 24.22 35.49
N LEU A 280 7.49 24.34 35.96
CA LEU A 280 8.04 25.56 36.55
C LEU A 280 8.94 26.33 35.57
N PRO A 281 9.06 27.67 35.77
CA PRO A 281 10.10 28.47 35.14
C PRO A 281 11.50 27.92 35.44
N GLU A 282 12.41 28.00 34.46
CA GLU A 282 13.76 27.44 34.54
C GLU A 282 14.57 27.93 35.75
N ASP A 283 14.41 29.21 36.10
CA ASP A 283 15.07 29.85 37.23
C ASP A 283 14.55 29.35 38.59
N GLU A 284 13.40 28.67 38.64
CA GLU A 284 12.83 28.11 39.87
C GLU A 284 13.10 26.61 40.05
N ARG A 285 13.36 25.85 38.98
CA ARG A 285 13.52 24.39 39.04
C ARG A 285 14.62 23.96 40.01
N ALA A 286 15.72 24.72 40.04
CA ALA A 286 16.86 24.46 40.94
C ALA A 286 16.56 24.75 42.42
N LEU A 287 15.47 25.47 42.71
CA LEU A 287 15.08 25.86 44.08
C LEU A 287 14.17 24.82 44.76
N VAL A 288 13.72 23.79 44.04
CA VAL A 288 12.91 22.72 44.60
C VAL A 288 13.83 21.65 45.20
N SER A 289 13.56 21.17 46.42
CA SER A 289 14.33 20.08 47.06
C SER A 289 13.95 18.71 46.47
N SER A 290 14.75 17.66 46.71
CA SER A 290 14.48 16.29 46.23
C SER A 290 13.19 15.69 46.80
N VAL A 291 12.77 16.12 47.99
CA VAL A 291 11.54 15.69 48.66
C VAL A 291 10.77 16.94 49.13
N PRO A 292 10.13 17.69 48.22
CA PRO A 292 9.44 18.93 48.59
C PRO A 292 8.07 18.62 49.20
N ALA A 293 7.55 19.53 50.04
CA ALA A 293 6.13 19.48 50.37
C ALA A 293 5.29 19.76 49.11
N ILE A 294 4.15 19.08 48.99
CA ILE A 294 3.20 19.21 47.87
C ILE A 294 1.87 19.72 48.41
N ARG A 295 1.29 20.72 47.74
CA ARG A 295 -0.04 21.26 48.05
C ARG A 295 -0.97 21.18 46.84
N TYR A 296 -2.26 21.12 47.13
CA TYR A 296 -3.33 20.96 46.14
C TYR A 296 -4.37 22.07 46.33
N ALA A 297 -4.05 23.28 45.90
CA ALA A 297 -4.93 24.44 46.08
C ALA A 297 -6.04 24.45 45.02
N ARG A 298 -7.27 24.79 45.41
CA ARG A 298 -8.39 24.86 44.45
C ARG A 298 -8.16 25.93 43.38
N ILE A 299 -8.47 25.59 42.13
CA ILE A 299 -8.49 26.52 41.00
C ILE A 299 -9.83 27.27 41.02
N LEU A 300 -9.79 28.58 41.24
CA LEU A 300 -10.99 29.42 41.37
C LEU A 300 -11.50 29.99 40.03
N GLU A 301 -10.69 29.92 38.98
CA GLU A 301 -11.01 30.37 37.63
C GLU A 301 -11.37 29.18 36.70
N ASP A 302 -11.64 29.47 35.43
CA ASP A 302 -11.80 28.44 34.39
C ASP A 302 -10.49 27.63 34.27
N LEU A 303 -10.61 26.31 34.27
CA LEU A 303 -9.44 25.42 34.30
C LEU A 303 -8.46 25.68 33.15
N PHE A 304 -8.97 25.85 31.93
CA PHE A 304 -8.13 26.03 30.76
C PHE A 304 -7.56 27.44 30.67
N GLU A 305 -8.26 28.45 31.20
CA GLU A 305 -7.65 29.77 31.43
C GLU A 305 -6.51 29.70 32.45
N HIS A 306 -6.69 28.98 33.57
CA HIS A 306 -5.63 28.78 34.57
C HIS A 306 -4.38 28.14 33.95
N CYS A 307 -4.58 27.04 33.21
CA CYS A 307 -3.50 26.32 32.54
C CYS A 307 -2.79 27.20 31.51
N ASN A 308 -3.56 27.87 30.65
CA ASN A 308 -3.03 28.76 29.61
C ASN A 308 -2.25 29.94 30.21
N ASN A 309 -2.79 30.59 31.25
CA ASN A 309 -2.10 31.67 31.97
C ASN A 309 -0.79 31.18 32.60
N GLY A 310 -0.79 30.00 33.23
CA GLY A 310 0.42 29.41 33.81
C GLY A 310 1.50 29.13 32.77
N VAL A 311 1.13 28.58 31.60
CA VAL A 311 2.06 28.29 30.51
C VAL A 311 2.64 29.57 29.90
N LEU A 312 1.82 30.60 29.67
CA LEU A 312 2.29 31.88 29.12
C LEU A 312 3.16 32.66 30.11
N ALA A 313 2.83 32.62 31.40
CA ALA A 313 3.66 33.21 32.45
C ALA A 313 5.02 32.50 32.54
N ARG A 314 5.05 31.16 32.44
CA ARG A 314 6.28 30.38 32.36
C ARG A 314 7.11 30.80 31.14
N GLN A 315 6.51 30.83 29.95
CA GLN A 315 7.20 31.22 28.71
C GLN A 315 7.83 32.62 28.83
N SER A 316 7.06 33.61 29.29
CA SER A 316 7.55 34.98 29.48
C SER A 316 8.77 35.02 30.40
N ARG A 317 8.72 34.30 31.53
CA ARG A 317 9.82 34.26 32.49
C ARG A 317 11.06 33.52 31.95
N ASP A 318 10.86 32.41 31.25
CA ASP A 318 11.93 31.66 30.60
C ASP A 318 12.61 32.50 29.50
N VAL A 319 11.85 33.29 28.72
CA VAL A 319 12.40 34.25 27.75
C VAL A 319 13.27 35.30 28.44
N ILE A 320 12.77 35.89 29.53
CA ILE A 320 13.55 36.88 30.31
C ILE A 320 14.86 36.25 30.80
N TYR A 321 14.80 35.04 31.35
CA TYR A 321 15.95 34.31 31.86
C TYR A 321 16.98 34.02 30.74
N GLN A 322 16.54 33.48 29.61
CA GLN A 322 17.43 33.12 28.50
C GLN A 322 18.03 34.34 27.79
N VAL A 323 17.24 35.38 27.54
CA VAL A 323 17.74 36.64 26.94
C VAL A 323 18.76 37.30 27.88
N ARG A 324 18.51 37.31 29.19
CA ARG A 324 19.47 37.88 30.16
C ARG A 324 20.79 37.11 30.17
N LYS A 325 20.72 35.78 30.10
CA LYS A 325 21.91 34.92 29.97
C LYS A 325 22.69 35.22 28.68
N LEU A 326 21.99 35.35 27.56
CA LEU A 326 22.58 35.68 26.25
C LEU A 326 23.29 37.04 26.25
N VAL A 327 22.66 38.08 26.81
CA VAL A 327 23.25 39.42 26.90
C VAL A 327 24.48 39.44 27.81
N THR A 328 24.46 38.68 28.91
CA THR A 328 25.53 38.71 29.92
C THR A 328 26.75 37.89 29.54
N VAL A 329 26.55 36.71 28.91
CA VAL A 329 27.64 35.77 28.57
C VAL A 329 28.15 35.97 27.14
N GLY A 330 27.34 36.55 26.25
CA GLY A 330 27.62 36.63 24.82
C GLY A 330 27.29 35.32 24.10
N ALA A 331 26.74 35.43 22.89
CA ALA A 331 26.31 34.29 22.08
C ALA A 331 27.37 33.91 21.03
N HIS A 332 28.57 33.54 21.49
CA HIS A 332 29.74 33.29 20.61
C HIS A 332 29.58 32.08 19.66
N THR A 333 28.56 31.25 19.89
CA THR A 333 28.25 30.05 19.08
C THR A 333 26.76 29.95 18.82
N GLU A 334 26.35 29.35 17.70
CA GLU A 334 24.94 29.08 17.39
C GLU A 334 24.22 28.27 18.48
N ALA A 335 24.93 27.37 19.17
CA ALA A 335 24.41 26.58 20.28
C ALA A 335 23.88 27.42 21.47
N ALA A 336 24.31 28.68 21.61
CA ALA A 336 23.84 29.56 22.67
C ALA A 336 22.39 30.02 22.44
N TRP A 337 21.92 30.03 21.19
CA TRP A 337 20.58 30.49 20.81
C TRP A 337 19.51 29.41 20.91
N VAL A 338 19.90 28.14 20.79
CA VAL A 338 18.99 26.97 20.79
C VAL A 338 18.02 26.96 21.98
N PRO A 339 18.44 27.21 23.23
CA PRO A 339 17.51 27.25 24.36
C PRO A 339 16.46 28.36 24.24
N LEU A 340 16.83 29.53 23.70
CA LEU A 340 15.91 30.65 23.55
C LEU A 340 14.87 30.38 22.45
N ASP A 341 15.31 29.85 21.30
CA ASP A 341 14.40 29.45 20.24
C ASP A 341 13.42 28.38 20.74
N SER A 342 13.90 27.41 21.52
CA SER A 342 13.08 26.34 22.12
C SER A 342 12.01 26.86 23.10
N VAL A 343 12.34 27.90 23.87
CA VAL A 343 11.37 28.57 24.77
C VAL A 343 10.34 29.36 23.96
N LEU A 344 10.77 30.08 22.92
CA LEU A 344 9.86 30.86 22.07
C LEU A 344 8.91 29.97 21.28
N SER A 345 9.39 28.89 20.66
CA SER A 345 8.57 27.90 19.95
C SER A 345 7.73 27.01 20.88
N MET A 346 7.95 27.11 22.20
CA MET A 346 7.31 26.28 23.22
C MET A 346 7.55 24.78 23.02
N ASP A 347 8.76 24.36 22.64
CA ASP A 347 9.06 22.94 22.33
C ASP A 347 8.73 22.01 23.50
N THR A 348 8.89 22.44 24.74
CA THR A 348 8.52 21.64 25.92
C THR A 348 7.05 21.27 25.91
N PHE A 349 6.18 22.16 25.41
CA PHE A 349 4.77 21.89 25.20
C PHE A 349 4.61 20.76 24.16
N VAL A 350 5.23 20.89 22.98
CA VAL A 350 5.21 19.89 21.90
C VAL A 350 5.74 18.52 22.38
N ARG A 351 6.83 18.49 23.15
CA ARG A 351 7.36 17.25 23.72
C ARG A 351 6.39 16.58 24.68
N SER A 352 5.73 17.37 25.53
CA SER A 352 4.74 16.84 26.48
C SER A 352 3.51 16.28 25.75
N GLU A 353 3.06 16.92 24.68
CA GLU A 353 2.03 16.38 23.77
C GLU A 353 2.45 15.04 23.18
N ASN A 354 3.67 14.95 22.65
CA ASN A 354 4.19 13.70 22.07
C ASN A 354 4.27 12.59 23.13
N ALA A 355 4.67 12.90 24.36
CA ALA A 355 4.71 11.94 25.47
C ALA A 355 3.32 11.38 25.80
N ARG A 356 2.28 12.24 25.88
CA ARG A 356 0.91 11.76 26.14
C ARG A 356 0.37 10.89 25.01
N ASN A 357 0.68 11.23 23.76
CA ASN A 357 0.33 10.38 22.61
C ASN A 357 0.99 8.99 22.70
N VAL A 358 2.26 8.90 23.12
CA VAL A 358 2.93 7.61 23.37
C VAL A 358 2.17 6.79 24.40
N LEU A 359 1.74 7.41 25.51
CA LEU A 359 1.01 6.72 26.57
C LEU A 359 -0.34 6.19 26.08
N LEU A 360 -1.10 6.99 25.31
CA LEU A 360 -2.36 6.57 24.71
C LEU A 360 -2.16 5.42 23.72
N ILE A 361 -1.16 5.50 22.84
CA ILE A 361 -0.85 4.42 21.89
C ILE A 361 -0.42 3.14 22.62
N LYS A 362 0.37 3.25 23.71
CA LYS A 362 0.72 2.09 24.54
C LYS A 362 -0.51 1.43 25.13
N ALA A 363 -1.42 2.20 25.71
CA ALA A 363 -2.67 1.68 26.27
C ALA A 363 -3.53 0.99 25.21
N MET A 364 -3.67 1.59 24.02
CA MET A 364 -4.36 0.98 22.89
C MET A 364 -3.74 -0.36 22.48
N LEU A 365 -2.40 -0.42 22.42
CA LEU A 365 -1.68 -1.65 22.07
C LEU A 365 -1.87 -2.76 23.11
N GLU A 366 -1.87 -2.40 24.39
CA GLU A 366 -2.12 -3.30 25.50
C GLU A 366 -3.56 -3.84 25.48
N ASN A 367 -4.54 -2.97 25.22
CA ASN A 367 -5.95 -3.33 25.09
C ASN A 367 -6.23 -4.19 23.86
N ALA A 368 -5.53 -3.94 22.76
CA ALA A 368 -5.65 -4.69 21.53
C ALA A 368 -4.94 -6.06 21.58
N ARG A 369 -4.23 -6.40 22.67
CA ARG A 369 -3.66 -7.73 22.83
C ARG A 369 -4.77 -8.79 22.84
N PRO A 370 -4.56 -9.95 22.18
CA PRO A 370 -5.57 -10.99 22.11
C PRO A 370 -5.81 -11.62 23.48
N GLU A 371 -7.02 -12.15 23.69
CA GLU A 371 -7.45 -12.72 24.97
C GLU A 371 -6.53 -13.82 25.51
N TRP A 372 -5.98 -14.66 24.62
CA TRP A 372 -5.04 -15.70 25.03
C TRP A 372 -3.75 -15.13 25.64
N PHE A 373 -3.32 -13.95 25.17
CA PHE A 373 -2.12 -13.28 25.68
C PHE A 373 -2.40 -12.64 27.04
N LYS A 374 -3.52 -11.93 27.18
CA LYS A 374 -3.96 -11.32 28.45
C LYS A 374 -4.14 -12.36 29.56
N LYS A 375 -4.59 -13.57 29.20
CA LYS A 375 -4.76 -14.70 30.14
C LYS A 375 -3.49 -15.49 30.42
N ALA A 376 -2.41 -15.25 29.68
CA ALA A 376 -1.13 -15.93 29.93
C ALA A 376 -0.50 -15.43 31.23
N TYR A 377 0.33 -16.25 31.88
CA TYR A 377 1.09 -15.84 33.05
C TYR A 377 1.97 -14.61 32.75
N VAL A 378 2.13 -13.72 33.73
CA VAL A 378 2.90 -12.48 33.58
C VAL A 378 4.32 -12.74 33.04
N THR A 379 4.98 -13.81 33.50
CA THR A 379 6.31 -14.21 32.99
C THR A 379 6.29 -14.56 31.49
N ASN A 380 5.22 -15.22 31.00
CA ASN A 380 5.07 -15.54 29.59
C ASN A 380 4.75 -14.28 28.76
N GLN A 381 3.96 -13.36 29.31
CA GLN A 381 3.71 -12.06 28.67
C GLN A 381 5.01 -11.28 28.50
N GLN A 382 5.84 -11.20 29.56
CA GLN A 382 7.15 -10.55 29.53
C GLN A 382 8.10 -11.20 28.53
N LEU A 383 8.18 -12.54 28.51
CA LEU A 383 9.02 -13.27 27.56
C LEU A 383 8.59 -13.02 26.11
N TYR A 384 7.28 -13.07 25.84
CA TYR A 384 6.74 -12.83 24.51
C TYR A 384 7.02 -11.38 24.04
N VAL A 385 6.84 -10.37 24.91
CA VAL A 385 7.19 -8.97 24.60
C VAL A 385 8.69 -8.81 24.37
N GLY A 386 9.54 -9.52 25.13
CA GLY A 386 10.98 -9.55 24.88
C GLY A 386 11.35 -10.17 23.53
N LEU A 387 10.65 -11.23 23.11
CA LEU A 387 10.83 -11.82 21.78
C LEU A 387 10.36 -10.89 20.65
N GLU A 388 9.25 -10.16 20.84
CA GLU A 388 8.84 -9.10 19.92
C GLU A 388 9.95 -8.06 19.77
N LYS A 389 10.54 -7.63 20.91
CA LYS A 389 11.58 -6.59 20.94
C LYS A 389 12.82 -7.01 20.14
N ASN A 390 13.31 -8.21 20.41
CA ASN A 390 14.47 -8.75 19.74
C ASN A 390 14.22 -8.93 18.22
N LEU A 391 13.00 -9.31 17.83
CA LEU A 391 12.63 -9.39 16.42
C LEU A 391 12.68 -8.01 15.77
N LEU A 392 12.09 -6.98 16.38
CA LEU A 392 12.11 -5.62 15.86
C LEU A 392 13.54 -5.06 15.74
N GLU A 393 14.40 -5.30 16.73
CA GLU A 393 15.81 -4.93 16.69
C GLU A 393 16.53 -5.57 15.50
N SER A 394 16.39 -6.88 15.32
CA SER A 394 17.00 -7.60 14.20
C SER A 394 16.49 -7.13 12.84
N GLN A 395 15.22 -6.75 12.76
CA GLN A 395 14.59 -6.19 11.56
C GLN A 395 15.16 -4.81 11.25
N ILE A 396 15.24 -3.91 12.23
CA ILE A 396 15.85 -2.59 12.03
C ILE A 396 17.31 -2.73 11.58
N GLN A 397 18.07 -3.66 12.18
CA GLN A 397 19.44 -3.92 11.76
C GLN A 397 19.53 -4.40 10.31
N LEU A 398 18.70 -5.37 9.91
CA LEU A 398 18.68 -5.84 8.53
C LEU A 398 18.23 -4.71 7.58
N HIS A 399 17.26 -3.88 7.96
CA HIS A 399 16.87 -2.70 7.19
C HIS A 399 18.02 -1.70 7.04
N GLU A 400 18.79 -1.41 8.07
CA GLU A 400 19.95 -0.50 7.97
C GLU A 400 21.06 -1.05 7.07
N LEU A 401 21.20 -2.38 7.00
CA LEU A 401 22.13 -3.05 6.08
C LEU A 401 21.61 -3.06 4.63
N THR A 402 20.32 -3.26 4.42
CA THR A 402 19.72 -3.33 3.08
C THR A 402 19.30 -1.97 2.53
N LYS A 403 19.08 -1.00 3.42
CA LYS A 403 18.45 0.30 3.19
C LYS A 403 17.31 0.18 2.18
N ASP A 404 17.39 0.90 1.08
CA ASP A 404 16.32 1.05 0.13
C ASP A 404 16.36 0.04 -1.04
N VAL A 405 17.29 -0.93 -1.08
CA VAL A 405 17.29 -1.94 -2.18
C VAL A 405 16.29 -3.09 -1.95
N VAL A 406 15.51 -3.04 -0.88
CA VAL A 406 14.52 -4.07 -0.53
C VAL A 406 13.46 -4.22 -1.62
N THR A 407 12.99 -3.11 -2.19
CA THR A 407 12.05 -3.10 -3.31
C THR A 407 12.48 -2.06 -4.35
N LEU A 408 12.02 -2.22 -5.60
CA LEU A 408 12.26 -1.19 -6.62
C LEU A 408 11.68 0.16 -6.21
N ALA A 409 10.53 0.18 -5.54
CA ALA A 409 9.88 1.42 -5.12
C ALA A 409 10.71 2.17 -4.06
N ALA A 410 11.23 1.46 -3.05
CA ALA A 410 12.11 2.06 -2.04
C ALA A 410 13.39 2.60 -2.69
N TYR A 411 14.00 1.80 -3.58
CA TYR A 411 15.21 2.18 -4.30
C TYR A 411 14.97 3.43 -5.17
N ALA A 412 13.83 3.46 -5.86
CA ALA A 412 13.44 4.59 -6.68
C ALA A 412 13.20 5.84 -5.83
N ARG A 413 12.47 5.71 -4.70
CA ARG A 413 12.19 6.81 -3.77
C ARG A 413 13.49 7.45 -3.29
N GLN A 414 14.44 6.65 -2.82
CA GLN A 414 15.73 7.17 -2.35
C GLN A 414 16.54 7.86 -3.46
N ALA A 415 16.63 7.25 -4.64
CA ALA A 415 17.37 7.82 -5.76
C ALA A 415 16.75 9.16 -6.23
N VAL A 416 15.42 9.25 -6.21
CA VAL A 416 14.69 10.49 -6.53
C VAL A 416 14.85 11.53 -5.42
N GLU A 417 14.76 11.15 -4.15
CA GLU A 417 14.99 12.03 -2.99
C GLU A 417 16.40 12.65 -3.06
N ALA A 418 17.42 11.82 -3.32
CA ALA A 418 18.79 12.27 -3.50
C ALA A 418 18.96 13.19 -4.73
N PHE A 419 18.17 12.98 -5.78
CA PHE A 419 18.17 13.84 -6.95
C PHE A 419 17.55 15.22 -6.65
N ILE A 420 16.43 15.29 -5.93
CA ILE A 420 15.72 16.56 -5.69
C ILE A 420 16.26 17.35 -4.50
N SER A 421 16.82 16.67 -3.49
CA SER A 421 17.34 17.26 -2.23
C SER A 421 18.79 16.80 -1.95
N PRO A 422 19.80 17.26 -2.72
CA PRO A 422 21.19 16.84 -2.54
C PRO A 422 21.92 17.44 -1.31
N GLY A 423 21.22 18.00 -0.32
CA GLY A 423 21.78 18.70 0.85
C GLY A 423 21.28 18.18 2.21
N THR A 424 21.73 18.82 3.30
CA THR A 424 21.29 18.51 4.69
C THR A 424 20.04 19.28 5.11
N ASP A 425 19.69 20.35 4.40
CA ASP A 425 18.55 21.19 4.70
C ASP A 425 17.29 20.66 4.00
N GLU A 426 16.22 20.51 4.78
CA GLU A 426 14.85 20.13 4.40
C GLU A 426 14.73 19.14 3.22
N ARG A 427 14.72 17.83 3.55
CA ARG A 427 14.50 16.76 2.58
C ARG A 427 13.04 16.73 2.13
N ILE A 428 12.83 16.75 0.82
CA ILE A 428 11.49 16.60 0.23
C ILE A 428 11.26 15.12 -0.02
N ASP A 429 10.20 14.57 0.57
CA ASP A 429 9.77 13.21 0.28
C ASP A 429 9.17 13.13 -1.14
N PRO A 430 9.75 12.38 -2.08
CA PRO A 430 9.24 12.27 -3.45
C PRO A 430 7.83 11.69 -3.54
N ASP A 431 7.36 10.95 -2.53
CA ASP A 431 6.00 10.41 -2.49
C ASP A 431 4.94 11.46 -2.13
N THR A 432 5.36 12.64 -1.69
CA THR A 432 4.48 13.80 -1.45
C THR A 432 4.39 14.76 -2.64
N VAL A 433 5.24 14.56 -3.64
CA VAL A 433 5.26 15.36 -4.88
C VAL A 433 4.46 14.63 -5.96
N PHE A 434 3.36 15.25 -6.39
CA PHE A 434 2.48 14.67 -7.41
C PHE A 434 2.71 15.25 -8.79
N VAL A 435 2.69 14.37 -9.79
CA VAL A 435 2.79 14.70 -11.20
C VAL A 435 1.66 14.08 -12.00
N ASN A 436 1.17 14.79 -13.00
CA ASN A 436 0.25 14.27 -13.99
C ASN A 436 1.04 13.90 -15.25
N ILE A 437 0.96 12.62 -15.61
CA ILE A 437 1.57 12.09 -16.84
C ILE A 437 0.48 11.97 -17.89
N GLN A 438 0.63 12.71 -18.98
CA GLN A 438 -0.29 12.67 -20.11
C GLN A 438 0.41 12.00 -21.30
N HIS A 439 -0.18 10.89 -21.75
CA HIS A 439 0.27 10.12 -22.92
C HIS A 439 -0.85 10.06 -23.96
N SER A 440 -0.49 10.10 -25.24
CA SER A 440 -1.48 10.08 -26.32
C SER A 440 -1.09 9.09 -27.41
N VAL A 441 -2.01 8.19 -27.72
CA VAL A 441 -1.89 7.18 -28.78
C VAL A 441 -2.72 7.61 -29.98
N ARG A 442 -2.13 7.64 -31.17
CA ARG A 442 -2.88 7.90 -32.41
C ARG A 442 -3.48 6.59 -32.93
N MET A 443 -4.76 6.63 -33.31
CA MET A 443 -5.46 5.51 -33.93
C MET A 443 -5.44 5.67 -35.46
N ALA A 444 -5.56 4.57 -36.21
CA ALA A 444 -5.50 4.65 -37.68
C ALA A 444 -6.61 5.49 -38.33
N ASN A 445 -7.75 5.66 -37.64
CA ASN A 445 -8.87 6.50 -38.10
C ASN A 445 -8.65 8.00 -37.87
N GLY A 446 -7.47 8.42 -37.41
CA GLY A 446 -7.13 9.82 -37.11
C GLY A 446 -7.52 10.30 -35.71
N LYS A 447 -8.34 9.53 -34.97
CA LYS A 447 -8.66 9.81 -33.56
C LYS A 447 -7.47 9.51 -32.66
N ARG A 448 -7.53 9.97 -31.41
CA ARG A 448 -6.48 9.76 -30.42
C ARG A 448 -7.05 9.26 -29.11
N VAL A 449 -6.37 8.31 -28.50
CA VAL A 449 -6.62 7.91 -27.12
C VAL A 449 -5.70 8.74 -26.24
N GLU A 450 -6.27 9.56 -25.37
CA GLU A 450 -5.54 10.32 -24.37
C GLU A 450 -5.67 9.62 -23.01
N HIS A 451 -4.53 9.36 -22.38
CA HIS A 451 -4.43 8.72 -21.09
C HIS A 451 -3.70 9.66 -20.13
N ILE A 452 -4.34 10.01 -19.02
CA ILE A 452 -3.79 10.88 -17.99
C ILE A 452 -3.73 10.08 -16.69
N GLU A 453 -2.54 10.03 -16.09
CA GLU A 453 -2.30 9.36 -14.82
C GLU A 453 -1.69 10.32 -13.82
N ARG A 454 -2.33 10.40 -12.65
CA ARG A 454 -1.74 11.03 -11.47
C ARG A 454 -0.79 10.05 -10.80
N LYS A 455 0.46 10.45 -10.58
CA LYS A 455 1.51 9.63 -9.96
C LYS A 455 2.29 10.42 -8.92
N THR A 456 2.86 9.72 -7.94
CA THR A 456 3.95 10.31 -7.15
C THR A 456 5.21 10.43 -7.99
N LEU A 457 6.14 11.29 -7.58
CA LEU A 457 7.39 11.47 -8.31
C LEU A 457 8.21 10.16 -8.33
N THR A 458 8.23 9.39 -7.23
CA THR A 458 8.82 8.04 -7.21
C THR A 458 8.25 7.15 -8.30
N GLN A 459 6.92 7.05 -8.38
CA GLN A 459 6.24 6.22 -9.37
C GLN A 459 6.61 6.65 -10.79
N ALA A 460 6.68 7.95 -11.07
CA ALA A 460 7.06 8.46 -12.39
C ALA A 460 8.45 7.96 -12.85
N PHE A 461 9.42 7.84 -11.94
CA PHE A 461 10.76 7.34 -12.25
C PHE A 461 10.84 5.82 -12.43
N MET A 462 9.89 5.05 -11.89
CA MET A 462 9.89 3.58 -12.03
C MET A 462 9.53 3.08 -13.43
N TYR A 463 8.75 3.85 -14.21
CA TYR A 463 8.25 3.43 -15.52
C TYR A 463 9.24 3.64 -16.68
N GLY A 464 10.28 4.47 -16.46
CA GLY A 464 11.29 4.78 -17.47
C GLY A 464 10.77 5.65 -18.63
N ALA A 465 11.67 6.10 -19.49
CA ALA A 465 11.34 6.99 -20.60
C ALA A 465 10.76 6.24 -21.82
N HIS A 466 9.96 6.94 -22.62
CA HIS A 466 9.52 6.53 -23.95
C HIS A 466 10.54 6.93 -25.04
N ASP A 467 10.35 6.42 -26.26
CA ASP A 467 11.06 6.91 -27.44
C ASP A 467 10.45 8.23 -27.94
N GLN A 468 11.13 8.90 -28.90
CA GLN A 468 10.72 10.23 -29.36
C GLN A 468 9.31 10.26 -29.96
N ALA A 469 8.90 9.21 -30.66
CA ALA A 469 7.62 9.18 -31.37
C ALA A 469 6.39 9.08 -30.44
N GLY A 470 6.56 8.66 -29.18
CA GLY A 470 5.48 8.61 -28.19
C GLY A 470 5.85 9.23 -26.87
N ARG A 471 6.62 10.33 -26.89
CA ARG A 471 7.02 11.07 -25.68
C ARG A 471 5.77 11.57 -24.95
N TYR A 472 5.66 11.25 -23.66
CA TYR A 472 4.62 11.75 -22.78
C TYR A 472 5.02 13.12 -22.19
N THR A 473 4.03 13.85 -21.69
CA THR A 473 4.24 15.10 -20.95
C THR A 473 4.08 14.86 -19.45
N ILE A 474 4.88 15.57 -18.66
CA ILE A 474 4.80 15.57 -17.19
C ILE A 474 4.44 16.98 -16.74
N THR A 475 3.42 17.13 -15.91
CA THR A 475 3.07 18.40 -15.26
C THR A 475 3.05 18.22 -13.75
N LEU A 476 3.66 19.14 -13.01
CA LEU A 476 3.58 19.14 -11.54
C LEU A 476 2.26 19.75 -11.09
N GLU A 477 1.63 19.18 -10.05
CA GLU A 477 0.39 19.74 -9.47
C GLU A 477 0.63 21.03 -8.68
N LYS A 478 1.81 21.12 -8.05
CA LYS A 478 2.23 22.29 -7.28
C LYS A 478 3.59 22.75 -7.78
N ASN A 479 3.76 24.07 -7.89
CA ASN A 479 5.08 24.63 -8.12
C ASN A 479 5.83 24.65 -6.77
N HIS A 480 7.00 24.01 -6.74
CA HIS A 480 7.87 23.95 -5.56
C HIS A 480 9.01 24.98 -5.61
N ASP A 481 9.08 25.81 -6.67
CA ASP A 481 10.14 26.80 -6.91
C ASP A 481 11.58 26.25 -6.86
N LEU A 482 11.71 24.94 -7.14
CA LEU A 482 12.99 24.23 -7.19
C LEU A 482 13.40 23.99 -8.64
N ALA A 483 14.59 24.47 -9.02
CA ALA A 483 15.11 24.30 -10.39
C ALA A 483 15.18 22.84 -10.85
N ARG A 484 15.33 21.87 -9.94
CA ARG A 484 15.34 20.43 -10.27
C ARG A 484 13.95 19.83 -10.51
N LEU A 485 12.90 20.46 -10.00
CA LEU A 485 11.50 20.05 -10.14
C LEU A 485 10.81 20.79 -11.30
N THR A 486 11.46 20.81 -12.47
CA THR A 486 10.82 21.22 -13.73
C THR A 486 10.51 20.00 -14.59
N PRO A 487 9.47 20.01 -15.44
CA PRO A 487 9.17 18.90 -16.35
C PRO A 487 10.37 18.41 -17.16
N GLU A 488 11.19 19.33 -17.68
CA GLU A 488 12.37 19.02 -18.48
C GLU A 488 13.46 18.32 -17.65
N ASN A 489 13.69 18.78 -16.42
CA ASN A 489 14.71 18.21 -15.53
C ASN A 489 14.27 16.86 -14.96
N ILE A 490 12.98 16.69 -14.64
CA ILE A 490 12.40 15.41 -14.25
C ILE A 490 12.56 14.41 -15.40
N MET A 491 12.16 14.77 -16.62
CA MET A 491 12.29 13.87 -17.78
C MET A 491 13.75 13.50 -18.05
N ARG A 492 14.68 14.47 -17.98
CA ARG A 492 16.12 14.21 -18.11
C ARG A 492 16.60 13.23 -17.04
N ALA A 493 16.16 13.38 -15.79
CA ALA A 493 16.55 12.53 -14.69
C ALA A 493 15.99 11.10 -14.82
N ILE A 494 14.75 10.94 -15.29
CA ILE A 494 14.18 9.62 -15.63
C ILE A 494 15.04 8.93 -16.70
N GLU A 495 15.46 9.67 -17.72
CA GLU A 495 16.31 9.15 -18.79
C GLU A 495 17.73 8.77 -18.34
N THR A 496 18.32 9.53 -17.40
CA THR A 496 19.70 9.31 -16.96
C THR A 496 19.83 8.28 -15.84
N LEU A 497 18.88 8.24 -14.89
CA LEU A 497 18.95 7.33 -13.75
C LEU A 497 18.52 5.90 -14.12
N ASP A 498 17.59 5.72 -15.07
CA ASP A 498 17.07 4.42 -15.55
C ASP A 498 16.89 3.40 -14.40
N LEU A 499 16.12 3.81 -13.37
CA LEU A 499 16.09 3.14 -12.06
C LEU A 499 15.66 1.68 -12.13
N ARG A 500 14.81 1.34 -13.11
CA ARG A 500 14.39 -0.04 -13.38
C ARG A 500 15.58 -0.92 -13.77
N LEU A 501 16.51 -0.41 -14.59
CA LEU A 501 17.72 -1.12 -14.98
C LEU A 501 18.75 -1.16 -13.84
N ALA A 502 18.89 -0.05 -13.10
CA ALA A 502 19.88 0.09 -12.03
C ALA A 502 19.58 -0.77 -10.78
N TYR A 503 18.32 -1.11 -10.55
CA TYR A 503 17.88 -1.83 -9.34
C TYR A 503 18.46 -3.23 -9.21
N GLY A 504 18.38 -4.07 -10.26
CA GLY A 504 18.83 -5.46 -10.19
C GLY A 504 20.28 -5.61 -9.72
N PRO A 505 21.26 -4.92 -10.36
CA PRO A 505 22.65 -4.91 -9.91
C PRO A 505 22.84 -4.35 -8.49
N ALA A 506 22.09 -3.31 -8.11
CA ALA A 506 22.15 -2.76 -6.76
C ALA A 506 21.68 -3.78 -5.70
N ARG A 507 20.57 -4.48 -5.96
CA ARG A 507 20.03 -5.53 -5.10
C ARG A 507 21.02 -6.70 -4.96
N GLN A 508 21.54 -7.21 -6.07
CA GLN A 508 22.51 -8.31 -6.07
C GLN A 508 23.77 -7.97 -5.27
N ARG A 509 24.27 -6.72 -5.39
CA ARG A 509 25.43 -6.25 -4.63
C ARG A 509 25.19 -6.27 -3.12
N VAL A 510 24.00 -5.88 -2.66
CA VAL A 510 23.68 -5.78 -1.23
C VAL A 510 23.34 -7.15 -0.64
N TYR A 511 22.42 -7.90 -1.26
CA TYR A 511 22.03 -9.24 -0.78
C TYR A 511 23.10 -10.32 -1.02
N GLY A 512 24.12 -10.02 -1.82
CA GLY A 512 25.34 -10.83 -1.93
C GLY A 512 26.26 -10.72 -0.72
N GLN A 513 26.12 -9.69 0.13
CA GLN A 513 27.01 -9.48 1.28
C GLN A 513 26.71 -10.45 2.43
N GLN A 514 27.76 -10.97 3.07
CA GLN A 514 27.63 -11.99 4.12
C GLN A 514 26.91 -11.46 5.38
N ASN A 515 27.15 -10.22 5.76
CA ASN A 515 26.46 -9.56 6.88
C ASN A 515 24.94 -9.41 6.65
N VAL A 516 24.50 -9.17 5.41
CA VAL A 516 23.07 -9.10 5.07
C VAL A 516 22.44 -10.49 5.17
N LYS A 517 23.09 -11.52 4.64
CA LYS A 517 22.61 -12.92 4.75
C LYS A 517 22.52 -13.36 6.22
N GLU A 518 23.48 -12.96 7.03
CA GLU A 518 23.49 -13.21 8.47
C GLU A 518 22.32 -12.51 9.18
N ALA A 519 22.09 -11.24 8.87
CA ALA A 519 20.98 -10.49 9.44
C ALA A 519 19.61 -11.05 8.99
N MET A 520 19.48 -11.56 7.76
CA MET A 520 18.29 -12.29 7.31
C MET A 520 18.07 -13.58 8.11
N ARG A 521 19.15 -14.33 8.39
CA ARG A 521 19.09 -15.52 9.24
C ARG A 521 18.61 -15.17 10.65
N GLU A 522 19.19 -14.12 11.25
CA GLU A 522 18.81 -13.67 12.58
C GLU A 522 17.33 -13.29 12.64
N VAL A 523 16.83 -12.51 11.66
CA VAL A 523 15.41 -12.14 11.57
C VAL A 523 14.51 -13.38 11.48
N LEU A 524 14.86 -14.37 10.64
CA LEU A 524 14.09 -15.61 10.51
C LEU A 524 14.11 -16.43 11.82
N GLY A 525 15.27 -16.54 12.48
CA GLY A 525 15.41 -17.19 13.79
C GLY A 525 14.57 -16.53 14.88
N ARG A 526 14.60 -15.20 14.98
CA ARG A 526 13.78 -14.44 15.94
C ARG A 526 12.29 -14.56 15.64
N LYS A 527 11.91 -14.51 14.36
CA LYS A 527 10.51 -14.64 13.92
C LYS A 527 9.95 -16.03 14.25
N THR A 528 10.71 -17.08 13.95
CA THR A 528 10.29 -18.46 14.28
C THR A 528 10.18 -18.66 15.79
N ALA A 529 11.12 -18.14 16.58
CA ALA A 529 11.04 -18.19 18.04
C ALA A 529 9.79 -17.49 18.61
N LEU A 530 9.50 -16.26 18.16
CA LEU A 530 8.33 -15.50 18.60
C LEU A 530 7.01 -16.20 18.22
N THR A 531 6.86 -16.57 16.95
CA THR A 531 5.61 -17.15 16.43
C THR A 531 5.36 -18.55 17.01
N LEU A 532 6.42 -19.34 17.23
CA LEU A 532 6.31 -20.64 17.89
C LEU A 532 5.87 -20.48 19.35
N PHE A 533 6.46 -19.52 20.08
CA PHE A 533 6.06 -19.25 21.46
C PHE A 533 4.59 -18.80 21.54
N GLY A 534 4.15 -17.94 20.61
CA GLY A 534 2.75 -17.59 20.47
C GLY A 534 1.84 -18.79 20.16
N ALA A 535 2.29 -19.73 19.32
CA ALA A 535 1.54 -20.95 19.01
C ALA A 535 1.40 -21.87 20.23
N ILE A 536 2.42 -21.96 21.09
CA ILE A 536 2.38 -22.74 22.35
C ILE A 536 1.40 -22.12 23.33
N LEU A 537 1.42 -20.80 23.52
CA LEU A 537 0.47 -20.10 24.41
C LEU A 537 -0.98 -20.28 23.96
N GLN A 538 -1.20 -20.41 22.66
CA GLN A 538 -2.52 -20.70 22.06
C GLN A 538 -2.85 -22.20 22.01
N LYS A 539 -1.95 -23.08 22.45
CA LYS A 539 -2.08 -24.54 22.37
C LYS A 539 -2.26 -25.06 20.93
N HIS A 540 -1.70 -24.36 19.94
CA HIS A 540 -1.69 -24.81 18.55
C HIS A 540 -0.69 -25.93 18.30
N VAL A 541 0.39 -25.95 19.08
CA VAL A 541 1.45 -26.97 19.05
C VAL A 541 1.86 -27.35 20.47
N THR A 542 2.51 -28.50 20.63
CA THR A 542 2.94 -29.01 21.94
C THR A 542 4.35 -28.53 22.31
N SER A 543 4.78 -28.84 23.55
CA SER A 543 6.17 -28.63 23.98
C SER A 543 7.18 -29.49 23.18
N THR A 544 6.74 -30.57 22.54
CA THR A 544 7.58 -31.37 21.64
C THR A 544 8.01 -30.56 20.42
N ALA A 545 7.08 -29.79 19.84
CA ALA A 545 7.39 -28.89 18.73
C ALA A 545 8.37 -27.80 19.17
N GLN A 546 8.21 -27.28 20.40
CA GLN A 546 9.15 -26.33 21.00
C GLN A 546 10.57 -26.92 21.09
N ASP A 547 10.70 -28.13 21.63
CA ASP A 547 12.00 -28.83 21.77
C ASP A 547 12.71 -28.98 20.42
N ILE A 548 11.98 -29.48 19.40
CA ILE A 548 12.55 -29.73 18.07
C ILE A 548 13.09 -28.44 17.46
N VAL A 549 12.29 -27.38 17.42
CA VAL A 549 12.67 -26.12 16.76
C VAL A 549 13.75 -25.40 17.56
N GLN A 550 13.68 -25.38 18.90
CA GLN A 550 14.71 -24.76 19.73
C GLN A 550 16.05 -25.49 19.59
N ARG A 551 16.07 -26.82 19.63
CA ARG A 551 17.30 -27.61 19.44
C ARG A 551 17.92 -27.38 18.07
N TYR A 552 17.11 -27.30 17.02
CA TYR A 552 17.60 -26.90 15.70
C TYR A 552 18.23 -25.49 15.71
N ASN A 553 17.55 -24.51 16.30
CA ASN A 553 18.05 -23.13 16.41
C ASN A 553 19.32 -23.03 17.29
N PHE A 554 19.53 -23.94 18.24
CA PHE A 554 20.77 -24.07 19.01
C PHE A 554 21.86 -24.92 18.34
N GLY A 555 21.60 -25.44 17.14
CA GLY A 555 22.59 -26.14 16.34
C GLY A 555 22.73 -27.64 16.58
N ASP A 556 21.69 -28.28 17.12
CA ASP A 556 21.70 -29.72 17.33
C ASP A 556 21.71 -30.48 16.00
N PRO A 557 22.79 -31.24 15.68
CA PRO A 557 22.91 -31.94 14.41
C PRO A 557 21.94 -33.11 14.26
N SER A 558 21.28 -33.54 15.35
CA SER A 558 20.24 -34.59 15.34
C SER A 558 18.88 -34.09 14.84
N ILE A 559 18.71 -32.77 14.68
CA ILE A 559 17.51 -32.19 14.06
C ILE A 559 17.87 -31.76 12.63
N GLU A 560 16.93 -31.90 11.71
CA GLU A 560 17.01 -31.34 10.36
C GLU A 560 15.84 -30.42 10.05
N ALA A 561 16.10 -29.46 9.17
CA ALA A 561 15.09 -28.64 8.52
C ALA A 561 15.06 -28.94 7.01
N SER A 562 13.89 -28.85 6.41
CA SER A 562 13.70 -29.06 4.97
C SER A 562 12.64 -28.12 4.41
N GLY A 563 12.78 -27.76 3.14
CA GLY A 563 11.73 -27.08 2.39
C GLY A 563 10.65 -28.07 1.91
N ILE A 564 9.52 -27.55 1.45
CA ILE A 564 8.45 -28.34 0.83
C ILE A 564 8.40 -28.03 -0.67
N ALA A 565 8.31 -29.04 -1.52
CA ALA A 565 8.08 -28.88 -2.96
C ALA A 565 6.89 -29.74 -3.45
N LEU A 566 6.24 -29.31 -4.53
CA LEU A 566 5.16 -30.05 -5.18
C LEU A 566 5.72 -30.82 -6.39
N SER A 567 5.84 -32.13 -6.32
CA SER A 567 6.39 -32.96 -7.40
C SER A 567 5.28 -33.58 -8.26
N ALA A 568 4.52 -32.74 -8.96
CA ALA A 568 3.57 -33.21 -9.96
C ALA A 568 4.31 -33.48 -11.28
N PHE A 569 4.97 -34.63 -11.45
CA PHE A 569 5.75 -35.03 -12.65
C PHE A 569 6.94 -34.13 -13.07
N TYR A 570 7.00 -32.90 -12.56
CA TYR A 570 8.05 -31.91 -12.74
C TYR A 570 8.66 -31.61 -11.37
N ASN A 571 9.98 -31.43 -11.30
CA ASN A 571 10.65 -31.07 -10.05
C ASN A 571 10.42 -29.58 -9.77
N PHE A 572 9.33 -29.23 -9.08
CA PHE A 572 9.11 -27.86 -8.59
C PHE A 572 10.22 -27.50 -7.61
N LYS A 573 10.57 -26.22 -7.58
CA LYS A 573 11.44 -25.69 -6.54
C LYS A 573 10.71 -25.65 -5.18
N PRO A 574 11.46 -25.65 -4.06
CA PRO A 574 10.87 -25.47 -2.75
C PRO A 574 10.01 -24.20 -2.67
N LEU A 575 8.87 -24.32 -2.00
CA LEU A 575 7.97 -23.23 -1.64
C LEU A 575 8.72 -22.23 -0.74
N LYS A 576 8.51 -20.92 -0.98
CA LYS A 576 9.35 -19.84 -0.45
C LYS A 576 9.53 -19.86 1.08
N ASP A 577 8.42 -19.90 1.82
CA ASP A 577 8.42 -19.63 3.27
C ASP A 577 8.15 -20.87 4.15
N LEU A 578 8.00 -22.06 3.53
CA LEU A 578 7.62 -23.28 4.23
C LEU A 578 8.84 -24.06 4.72
N ILE A 579 8.86 -24.36 6.03
CA ILE A 579 9.95 -25.08 6.68
C ILE A 579 9.41 -26.22 7.53
N VAL A 580 9.98 -27.41 7.38
CA VAL A 580 9.63 -28.59 8.18
C VAL A 580 10.83 -28.99 9.03
N TYR A 581 10.62 -29.10 10.35
CA TYR A 581 11.63 -29.54 11.32
C TYR A 581 11.31 -30.96 11.80
N ARG A 582 12.34 -31.82 11.90
CA ARG A 582 12.20 -33.18 12.43
C ARG A 582 13.53 -33.75 12.97
N ARG A 583 13.45 -34.82 13.77
CA ARG A 583 14.62 -35.59 14.22
C ARG A 583 15.17 -36.49 13.10
N LYS A 584 16.50 -36.61 13.00
CA LYS A 584 17.22 -37.55 12.14
C LYS A 584 17.21 -38.95 12.77
N GLY A 585 16.86 -39.98 11.99
CA GLY A 585 16.87 -41.39 12.45
C GLY A 585 15.48 -42.05 12.48
N GLY A 586 15.43 -43.35 12.18
CA GLY A 586 14.25 -44.07 11.70
C GLY A 586 13.41 -44.83 12.73
N ASP A 587 13.19 -44.31 13.94
CA ASP A 587 12.17 -44.91 14.82
C ASP A 587 10.77 -44.49 14.37
N SER A 588 9.95 -45.46 13.93
CA SER A 588 8.60 -45.22 13.40
C SER A 588 7.63 -44.64 14.43
N ASN A 589 7.97 -44.71 15.72
CA ASN A 589 7.17 -44.16 16.82
C ASN A 589 7.58 -42.72 17.24
N LEU A 590 8.57 -42.09 16.58
CA LEU A 590 9.14 -40.78 16.97
C LEU A 590 9.13 -39.71 15.87
N LYS A 591 8.40 -39.91 14.76
CA LYS A 591 8.45 -39.01 13.60
C LYS A 591 7.51 -37.80 13.72
N THR A 592 7.66 -37.00 14.76
CA THR A 592 6.98 -35.69 14.82
C THR A 592 7.55 -34.77 13.74
N TYR A 593 6.66 -34.26 12.87
CA TYR A 593 6.97 -33.22 11.89
C TYR A 593 6.37 -31.91 12.37
N VAL A 594 7.22 -30.88 12.46
CA VAL A 594 6.78 -29.53 12.84
C VAL A 594 6.87 -28.65 11.59
N LEU A 595 5.73 -28.18 11.11
CA LEU A 595 5.63 -27.30 9.94
C LEU A 595 5.51 -25.85 10.40
N TYR A 596 6.41 -25.01 9.90
CA TYR A 596 6.26 -23.56 9.84
C TYR A 596 5.70 -23.17 8.47
N ALA A 597 4.50 -22.60 8.46
CA ALA A 597 3.79 -22.15 7.27
C ALA A 597 3.14 -20.78 7.55
N PRO A 598 3.93 -19.69 7.49
CA PRO A 598 3.43 -18.37 7.84
C PRO A 598 2.34 -17.93 6.87
N GLY A 599 1.28 -17.31 7.40
CA GLY A 599 0.17 -16.78 6.59
C GLY A 599 -0.69 -17.85 5.91
N SER A 600 -0.65 -19.09 6.43
CA SER A 600 -1.45 -20.18 5.86
C SER A 600 -2.97 -19.92 5.98
N PRO A 601 -3.80 -20.57 5.14
CA PRO A 601 -5.24 -20.30 5.04
C PRO A 601 -6.05 -20.46 6.34
N MET A 602 -5.56 -21.25 7.30
CA MET A 602 -6.25 -21.49 8.58
C MET A 602 -5.84 -20.51 9.70
N ASN A 603 -5.15 -19.42 9.36
CA ASN A 603 -4.71 -18.38 10.31
C ASN A 603 -3.83 -18.92 11.45
N LYS A 604 -3.00 -19.93 11.16
CA LYS A 604 -1.94 -20.45 12.05
C LYS A 604 -0.61 -20.49 11.31
N ASP A 605 0.47 -20.18 12.01
CA ASP A 605 1.82 -20.23 11.43
C ASP A 605 2.52 -21.58 11.69
N TRP A 606 2.02 -22.36 12.64
CA TRP A 606 2.68 -23.58 13.13
C TRP A 606 1.72 -24.76 13.22
N TYR A 607 2.20 -25.92 12.78
CA TYR A 607 1.46 -27.18 12.78
C TYR A 607 2.35 -28.33 13.24
N GLU A 608 1.76 -29.32 13.89
CA GLU A 608 2.43 -30.53 14.36
C GLU A 608 1.73 -31.76 13.80
N PHE A 609 2.50 -32.69 13.25
CA PHE A 609 2.01 -33.94 12.66
C PHE A 609 2.78 -35.14 13.23
N SER A 610 2.07 -36.25 13.39
CA SER A 610 2.64 -37.52 13.89
C SER A 610 3.49 -38.26 12.87
N ASP A 611 3.31 -37.96 11.59
CA ASP A 611 3.90 -38.67 10.46
C ASP A 611 3.90 -37.82 9.18
N LEU A 612 4.66 -38.27 8.18
CA LEU A 612 4.81 -37.57 6.91
C LEU A 612 3.52 -37.57 6.10
N ASP A 613 2.80 -38.70 6.08
CA ASP A 613 1.55 -38.84 5.36
C ASP A 613 0.60 -37.72 5.79
N SER A 614 0.39 -37.54 7.10
CA SER A 614 -0.47 -36.51 7.70
C SER A 614 -0.09 -35.08 7.27
N LEU A 615 1.19 -34.75 7.24
CA LEU A 615 1.69 -33.48 6.73
C LEU A 615 1.36 -33.31 5.24
N GLN A 616 1.63 -34.32 4.42
CA GLN A 616 1.36 -34.30 2.98
C GLN A 616 -0.14 -34.12 2.70
N ARG A 617 -1.01 -34.79 3.48
CA ARG A 617 -2.47 -34.61 3.38
C ARG A 617 -2.86 -33.17 3.57
N TYR A 618 -2.30 -32.57 4.62
CA TYR A 618 -2.62 -31.21 5.01
C TYR A 618 -2.24 -30.20 3.93
N ILE A 619 -1.03 -30.29 3.37
CA ILE A 619 -0.61 -29.44 2.25
C ILE A 619 -1.47 -29.70 1.00
N GLY A 620 -1.82 -30.96 0.75
CA GLY A 620 -2.67 -31.35 -0.36
C GLY A 620 -4.07 -30.74 -0.33
N LEU A 621 -4.61 -30.41 0.86
CA LEU A 621 -5.90 -29.73 1.01
C LEU A 621 -5.87 -28.29 0.48
N TRP A 622 -4.73 -27.60 0.51
CA TRP A 622 -4.66 -26.21 0.03
C TRP A 622 -4.92 -26.09 -1.47
N ALA A 623 -4.67 -27.13 -2.27
CA ALA A 623 -4.99 -27.10 -3.70
C ALA A 623 -6.50 -27.24 -4.00
N LEU A 624 -7.32 -27.55 -3.01
CA LEU A 624 -8.75 -27.81 -3.19
C LEU A 624 -9.61 -26.55 -3.03
N GLU A 625 -9.26 -25.70 -2.06
CA GLU A 625 -10.03 -24.50 -1.70
C GLU A 625 -9.38 -23.23 -2.27
N GLU A 626 -10.17 -22.24 -2.67
CA GLU A 626 -9.66 -21.02 -3.35
C GLU A 626 -8.70 -20.21 -2.47
N GLU A 627 -8.93 -20.18 -1.15
CA GLU A 627 -8.04 -19.55 -0.17
C GLU A 627 -6.66 -20.24 -0.14
N GLY A 628 -6.64 -21.57 -0.20
CA GLY A 628 -5.41 -22.36 -0.28
C GLY A 628 -4.70 -22.25 -1.62
N ARG A 629 -5.45 -22.19 -2.73
CA ARG A 629 -4.88 -21.95 -4.07
C ARG A 629 -4.22 -20.59 -4.15
N THR A 630 -4.90 -19.57 -3.63
CA THR A 630 -4.36 -18.21 -3.52
C THR A 630 -3.06 -18.22 -2.72
N TYR A 631 -3.03 -18.90 -1.57
CA TYR A 631 -1.80 -19.04 -0.79
C TYR A 631 -0.69 -19.74 -1.60
N LEU A 632 -0.95 -20.89 -2.22
CA LEU A 632 0.04 -21.63 -3.00
C LEU A 632 0.61 -20.81 -4.18
N ARG A 633 -0.21 -19.99 -4.86
CA ARG A 633 0.27 -19.08 -5.93
C ARG A 633 1.33 -18.11 -5.43
N THR A 634 1.23 -17.66 -4.18
CA THR A 634 2.23 -16.78 -3.55
C THR A 634 3.51 -17.51 -3.14
N GLN A 635 3.43 -18.80 -2.85
CA GLN A 635 4.54 -19.60 -2.32
C GLN A 635 5.37 -20.27 -3.42
N VAL A 636 4.80 -20.51 -4.59
CA VAL A 636 5.47 -21.20 -5.72
C VAL A 636 6.44 -20.28 -6.46
N HIS A 637 7.59 -20.83 -6.84
CA HIS A 637 8.62 -20.13 -7.61
C HIS A 637 8.10 -19.72 -9.01
N VAL A 638 8.53 -18.55 -9.51
CA VAL A 638 8.02 -17.95 -10.76
C VAL A 638 8.07 -18.89 -11.98
N SER A 639 9.09 -19.74 -12.08
CA SER A 639 9.22 -20.73 -13.17
C SER A 639 8.14 -21.80 -13.15
N ASP A 640 7.58 -22.06 -11.97
CA ASP A 640 6.71 -23.21 -11.74
C ASP A 640 5.23 -22.79 -11.64
N ARG A 641 4.94 -21.48 -11.61
CA ARG A 641 3.57 -20.93 -11.56
C ARG A 641 2.68 -21.44 -12.69
N HIS A 642 3.23 -21.52 -13.90
CA HIS A 642 2.46 -22.04 -15.03
C HIS A 642 2.10 -23.52 -14.83
N ASN A 643 3.07 -24.33 -14.39
CA ASN A 643 2.84 -25.74 -14.08
C ASN A 643 1.90 -25.91 -12.88
N LEU A 644 1.91 -24.99 -11.90
CA LEU A 644 0.94 -24.99 -10.80
C LEU A 644 -0.49 -24.81 -11.33
N GLU A 645 -0.73 -23.77 -12.14
CA GLU A 645 -2.06 -23.53 -12.71
C GLU A 645 -2.52 -24.71 -13.59
N HIS A 646 -1.63 -25.26 -14.40
CA HIS A 646 -2.00 -26.31 -15.35
C HIS A 646 -2.10 -27.70 -14.70
N GLU A 647 -1.07 -28.13 -13.99
CA GLU A 647 -0.92 -29.51 -13.51
C GLU A 647 -1.51 -29.73 -12.12
N VAL A 648 -1.55 -28.68 -11.29
CA VAL A 648 -2.04 -28.77 -9.90
C VAL A 648 -3.47 -28.26 -9.79
N PHE A 649 -3.80 -27.11 -10.39
CA PHE A 649 -5.17 -26.57 -10.35
C PHE A 649 -6.02 -27.00 -11.56
N GLY A 650 -5.39 -27.18 -12.73
CA GLY A 650 -6.04 -27.40 -14.01
C GLY A 650 -6.37 -28.86 -14.35
N LYS A 651 -5.75 -29.84 -13.67
CA LYS A 651 -6.13 -31.26 -13.83
C LYS A 651 -7.50 -31.51 -13.20
N GLU A 652 -8.50 -31.70 -14.05
CA GLU A 652 -9.78 -32.26 -13.63
C GLU A 652 -9.58 -33.69 -13.11
N TRP A 653 -9.80 -33.89 -11.82
CA TRP A 653 -9.90 -35.24 -11.29
C TRP A 653 -11.29 -35.81 -11.65
N PRO A 654 -11.38 -37.08 -12.09
CA PRO A 654 -12.60 -37.59 -12.69
C PRO A 654 -13.77 -37.58 -11.69
N ARG A 655 -14.85 -36.88 -12.07
CA ARG A 655 -16.27 -37.18 -11.79
C ARG A 655 -16.67 -37.49 -10.34
N GLY A 656 -17.41 -36.56 -9.72
CA GLY A 656 -18.62 -36.89 -8.93
C GLY A 656 -18.54 -37.88 -7.76
N GLU A 657 -17.37 -38.35 -7.35
CA GLU A 657 -17.22 -39.20 -6.16
C GLU A 657 -17.17 -38.33 -4.89
N PRO A 658 -17.72 -38.82 -3.76
CA PRO A 658 -17.75 -38.08 -2.50
C PRO A 658 -16.36 -37.58 -2.12
N ARG A 659 -16.30 -36.45 -1.39
CA ARG A 659 -15.09 -35.85 -0.78
C ARG A 659 -14.14 -36.86 -0.10
N GLU A 660 -14.63 -38.06 0.18
CA GLU A 660 -13.96 -39.22 0.78
C GLU A 660 -12.89 -39.89 -0.13
N ARG A 661 -12.98 -39.81 -1.48
CA ARG A 661 -11.89 -40.30 -2.39
C ARG A 661 -10.85 -39.25 -2.78
N ILE A 662 -11.03 -38.01 -2.34
CA ILE A 662 -9.99 -36.95 -2.38
C ILE A 662 -8.81 -37.27 -1.43
N GLN A 663 -8.89 -38.38 -0.69
CA GLN A 663 -7.81 -39.06 0.03
C GLN A 663 -6.90 -39.94 -0.87
N GLY A 664 -6.85 -39.69 -2.18
CA GLY A 664 -5.99 -40.45 -3.08
C GLY A 664 -4.51 -40.17 -2.80
N ARG A 665 -3.81 -41.18 -2.25
CA ARG A 665 -2.35 -41.18 -2.01
C ARG A 665 -1.55 -40.48 -3.13
N ALA A 666 -1.92 -40.74 -4.39
CA ALA A 666 -1.29 -40.22 -5.60
C ALA A 666 -1.13 -38.69 -5.71
N TRP A 667 -1.96 -37.87 -5.05
CA TRP A 667 -1.78 -36.39 -5.03
C TRP A 667 -0.89 -35.96 -3.86
N TRP A 668 -1.14 -36.48 -2.66
CA TRP A 668 -0.38 -36.07 -1.47
C TRP A 668 1.04 -36.64 -1.46
N ASP A 669 1.25 -37.81 -2.08
CA ASP A 669 2.56 -38.40 -2.36
C ASP A 669 3.45 -37.47 -3.23
N GLN A 670 2.86 -36.47 -3.90
CA GLN A 670 3.61 -35.48 -4.67
C GLN A 670 4.23 -34.40 -3.79
N VAL A 671 3.80 -34.22 -2.54
CA VAL A 671 4.38 -33.24 -1.62
C VAL A 671 5.68 -33.83 -1.05
N ASN A 672 6.83 -33.29 -1.46
CA ASN A 672 8.14 -33.80 -1.05
C ASN A 672 8.88 -32.84 -0.13
N LEU A 673 9.63 -33.41 0.82
CA LEU A 673 10.59 -32.67 1.63
C LEU A 673 11.90 -32.55 0.85
N VAL A 674 12.35 -31.32 0.65
CA VAL A 674 13.61 -31.01 -0.02
C VAL A 674 14.64 -30.65 1.04
N ALA A 675 15.58 -31.57 1.26
CA ALA A 675 16.69 -31.36 2.17
C ALA A 675 17.58 -30.21 1.67
N TRP A 676 17.93 -29.29 2.56
CA TRP A 676 18.90 -28.25 2.24
C TRP A 676 20.32 -28.72 2.52
N VAL A 677 21.28 -28.29 1.69
CA VAL A 677 22.70 -28.49 1.96
C VAL A 677 23.14 -27.43 2.98
N GLU A 678 23.10 -27.78 4.27
CA GLU A 678 23.37 -26.83 5.36
C GLU A 678 24.79 -26.99 5.92
N SER A 679 25.55 -25.90 5.93
CA SER A 679 26.77 -25.76 6.76
C SER A 679 26.47 -25.10 8.11
N GLU A 680 25.38 -24.34 8.18
CA GLU A 680 24.91 -23.59 9.34
C GLU A 680 23.36 -23.51 9.29
N MET A 681 22.72 -23.32 10.44
CA MET A 681 21.25 -23.35 10.62
C MET A 681 20.56 -22.27 9.78
N LEU A 682 19.40 -22.61 9.20
CA LEU A 682 18.56 -21.77 8.34
C LEU A 682 19.23 -21.21 7.07
N LYS A 683 20.53 -21.47 6.84
CA LYS A 683 21.27 -20.97 5.69
C LYS A 683 20.69 -21.47 4.37
N GLY A 684 20.21 -22.71 4.35
CA GLY A 684 19.51 -23.30 3.21
C GLY A 684 18.21 -22.55 2.90
N SER A 685 17.43 -22.25 3.93
CA SER A 685 16.19 -21.46 3.82
C SER A 685 16.45 -20.05 3.28
N ILE A 686 17.43 -19.33 3.84
CA ILE A 686 17.78 -17.97 3.38
C ILE A 686 18.25 -17.99 1.92
N GLN A 687 19.07 -18.96 1.52
CA GLN A 687 19.49 -19.06 0.12
C GLN A 687 18.30 -19.35 -0.81
N SER A 688 17.37 -20.22 -0.40
CA SER A 688 16.14 -20.49 -1.15
C SER A 688 15.27 -19.23 -1.33
N VAL A 689 15.12 -18.41 -0.28
CA VAL A 689 14.40 -17.13 -0.36
C VAL A 689 15.09 -16.15 -1.30
N LEU A 690 16.43 -16.04 -1.22
CA LEU A 690 17.21 -15.18 -2.12
C LEU A 690 17.07 -15.60 -3.58
N ASP A 691 17.15 -16.90 -3.86
CA ASP A 691 16.98 -17.45 -5.20
C ASP A 691 15.58 -17.18 -5.75
N TRP A 692 14.55 -17.30 -4.90
CA TRP A 692 13.17 -16.98 -5.25
C TRP A 692 13.01 -15.50 -5.60
N GLU A 693 13.51 -14.60 -4.76
CA GLU A 693 13.38 -13.16 -4.97
C GLU A 693 14.21 -12.65 -6.16
N ASP A 694 15.39 -13.23 -6.39
CA ASP A 694 16.18 -12.99 -7.59
C ASP A 694 15.42 -13.42 -8.85
N ALA A 695 14.70 -14.54 -8.80
CA ALA A 695 13.92 -15.03 -9.93
C ALA A 695 12.70 -14.13 -10.21
N GLU A 696 12.00 -13.65 -9.19
CA GLU A 696 10.92 -12.66 -9.35
C GLU A 696 11.44 -11.34 -9.96
N GLU A 697 12.56 -10.81 -9.46
CA GLU A 697 13.15 -9.58 -10.01
C GLU A 697 13.58 -9.77 -11.47
N LYS A 698 14.17 -10.93 -11.82
CA LYS A 698 14.51 -11.28 -13.20
C LYS A 698 13.29 -11.50 -14.08
N ALA A 699 12.16 -11.93 -13.56
CA ALA A 699 10.91 -12.02 -14.33
C ALA A 699 10.35 -10.64 -14.66
N VAL A 700 10.53 -9.67 -13.74
CA VAL A 700 10.07 -8.28 -13.88
C VAL A 700 10.96 -7.47 -14.82
N THR A 701 12.28 -7.66 -14.77
CA THR A 701 13.22 -7.01 -15.70
C THR A 701 14.11 -8.09 -16.34
N PRO A 702 13.62 -8.80 -17.37
CA PRO A 702 14.33 -9.92 -17.96
C PRO A 702 15.70 -9.57 -18.54
N HIS A 703 16.56 -10.59 -18.65
CA HIS A 703 17.89 -10.44 -19.23
C HIS A 703 17.88 -9.81 -20.63
N TRP A 704 16.92 -10.19 -21.48
CA TRP A 704 16.74 -9.60 -22.80
C TRP A 704 16.44 -8.10 -22.74
N TYR A 705 15.71 -7.63 -21.73
CA TYR A 705 15.43 -6.20 -21.53
C TYR A 705 16.68 -5.47 -21.07
N ARG A 706 17.42 -6.05 -20.10
CA ARG A 706 18.64 -5.44 -19.56
C ARG A 706 19.72 -5.23 -20.62
N ASN A 707 19.86 -6.19 -21.53
CA ASN A 707 20.87 -6.15 -22.58
C ASN A 707 20.39 -5.47 -23.87
N ALA A 708 19.10 -5.11 -23.95
CA ALA A 708 18.56 -4.42 -25.10
C ALA A 708 19.19 -3.01 -25.25
N PRO A 709 19.39 -2.52 -26.49
CA PRO A 709 19.74 -1.12 -26.72
C PRO A 709 18.73 -0.15 -26.10
N THR A 710 19.18 1.03 -25.68
CA THR A 710 18.32 2.06 -25.06
C THR A 710 17.11 2.44 -25.92
N SER A 711 17.27 2.46 -27.25
CA SER A 711 16.17 2.70 -28.20
C SER A 711 15.06 1.65 -28.07
N ASP A 712 15.43 0.38 -27.99
CA ASP A 712 14.48 -0.74 -27.96
C ASP A 712 13.79 -0.83 -26.59
N ARG A 713 14.51 -0.52 -25.50
CA ARG A 713 13.90 -0.40 -24.16
C ARG A 713 12.86 0.72 -24.11
N ARG A 714 13.19 1.90 -24.66
CA ARG A 714 12.28 3.05 -24.73
C ARG A 714 11.05 2.76 -25.59
N LEU A 715 11.23 2.06 -26.73
CA LEU A 715 10.13 1.57 -27.55
C LEU A 715 9.24 0.57 -26.79
N PHE A 716 9.85 -0.38 -26.07
CA PHE A 716 9.11 -1.34 -25.25
C PHE A 716 8.29 -0.67 -24.14
N ASN A 717 8.87 0.34 -23.46
CA ASN A 717 8.18 1.14 -22.46
C ASN A 717 6.98 1.87 -23.08
N ARG A 718 7.19 2.54 -24.24
CA ARG A 718 6.08 3.19 -24.97
C ARG A 718 4.98 2.18 -25.30
N LEU A 719 5.30 1.06 -25.94
CA LEU A 719 4.31 0.07 -26.36
C LEU A 719 3.52 -0.49 -25.16
N THR A 720 4.14 -0.58 -23.99
CA THR A 720 3.46 -0.97 -22.74
C THR A 720 2.47 0.09 -22.27
N THR A 721 2.83 1.38 -22.36
CA THR A 721 1.92 2.49 -22.05
C THR A 721 0.82 2.63 -23.10
N ASP A 722 1.13 2.42 -24.38
CA ASP A 722 0.16 2.39 -25.48
C ASP A 722 -0.90 1.31 -25.22
N PHE A 723 -0.47 0.09 -24.87
CA PHE A 723 -1.37 -1.00 -24.47
C PHE A 723 -2.30 -0.56 -23.35
N LYS A 724 -1.74 0.03 -22.28
CA LYS A 724 -2.51 0.48 -21.12
C LYS A 724 -3.56 1.53 -21.50
N ALA A 725 -3.18 2.50 -22.32
CA ALA A 725 -4.08 3.55 -22.80
C ALA A 725 -5.22 2.97 -23.65
N ILE A 726 -4.89 2.13 -24.64
CA ILE A 726 -5.88 1.50 -25.53
C ILE A 726 -6.80 0.58 -24.73
N TYR A 727 -6.25 -0.24 -23.83
CA TYR A 727 -7.01 -1.15 -22.97
C TYR A 727 -7.95 -0.39 -22.04
N ASN A 728 -7.50 0.68 -21.38
CA ASN A 728 -8.37 1.47 -20.53
C ASN A 728 -9.48 2.18 -21.32
N ALA A 729 -9.23 2.56 -22.57
CA ALA A 729 -10.26 3.11 -23.45
C ALA A 729 -11.28 2.06 -23.91
N SER A 730 -10.92 0.77 -23.87
CA SER A 730 -11.72 -0.32 -24.44
C SER A 730 -12.32 -1.29 -23.42
N LYS A 731 -11.81 -1.37 -22.19
CA LYS A 731 -12.18 -2.38 -21.18
C LYS A 731 -13.68 -2.44 -20.90
N ASP A 732 -14.34 -1.28 -20.78
CA ASP A 732 -15.78 -1.20 -20.49
C ASP A 732 -16.60 -1.44 -21.77
N ILE A 733 -16.05 -1.03 -22.92
CA ILE A 733 -16.65 -1.25 -24.24
C ILE A 733 -16.67 -2.75 -24.57
N PHE A 734 -15.58 -3.48 -24.29
CA PHE A 734 -15.45 -4.91 -24.54
C PHE A 734 -15.92 -5.80 -23.38
N HIS A 735 -16.52 -5.23 -22.33
CA HIS A 735 -17.03 -6.00 -21.21
C HIS A 735 -18.22 -6.85 -21.64
N ILE A 736 -18.05 -8.17 -21.64
CA ILE A 736 -19.09 -9.14 -21.94
C ILE A 736 -19.52 -9.81 -20.64
N GLU A 737 -20.80 -9.72 -20.32
CA GLU A 737 -21.36 -10.41 -19.17
C GLU A 737 -21.36 -11.92 -19.41
N GLY A 738 -20.87 -12.72 -18.47
CA GLY A 738 -20.79 -14.17 -18.65
C GLY A 738 -22.16 -14.85 -18.71
N LEU A 739 -22.29 -15.87 -19.56
CA LEU A 739 -23.54 -16.61 -19.79
C LEU A 739 -24.20 -17.10 -18.50
N GLN A 740 -23.43 -17.62 -17.53
CA GLN A 740 -23.97 -18.09 -16.25
C GLN A 740 -24.61 -16.95 -15.45
N LYS A 741 -23.92 -15.80 -15.32
CA LYS A 741 -24.43 -14.64 -14.58
C LYS A 741 -25.66 -14.04 -15.28
N PHE A 742 -25.58 -13.85 -16.60
CA PHE A 742 -26.70 -13.39 -17.42
C PHE A 742 -27.92 -14.32 -17.27
N SER A 743 -27.70 -15.64 -17.37
CA SER A 743 -28.77 -16.63 -17.25
C SER A 743 -29.34 -16.68 -15.84
N ARG A 744 -28.49 -16.57 -14.79
CA ARG A 744 -28.95 -16.47 -13.40
C ARG A 744 -29.87 -15.27 -13.24
N GLU A 745 -29.48 -14.09 -13.70
CA GLU A 745 -30.31 -12.88 -13.57
C GLU A 745 -31.60 -12.99 -14.38
N LEU A 746 -31.54 -13.48 -15.62
CA LEU A 746 -32.70 -13.69 -16.48
C LEU A 746 -33.71 -14.66 -15.85
N VAL A 747 -33.23 -15.83 -15.40
CA VAL A 747 -34.05 -16.87 -14.74
C VAL A 747 -34.57 -16.35 -13.41
N MET A 748 -33.74 -15.72 -12.60
CA MET A 748 -34.14 -15.14 -11.31
C MET A 748 -35.23 -14.08 -11.48
N ASN A 749 -35.17 -13.25 -12.52
CA ASN A 749 -36.23 -12.27 -12.80
C ASN A 749 -37.54 -12.97 -13.18
N HIS A 750 -37.53 -13.83 -14.20
CA HIS A 750 -38.74 -14.51 -14.70
C HIS A 750 -39.36 -15.47 -13.68
N LEU A 751 -38.53 -16.20 -12.93
CA LEU A 751 -38.98 -17.14 -11.90
C LEU A 751 -39.69 -16.40 -10.77
N ASN A 752 -39.11 -15.31 -10.28
CA ASN A 752 -39.70 -14.57 -9.16
C ASN A 752 -40.91 -13.75 -9.61
N GLU A 753 -40.94 -13.24 -10.84
CA GLU A 753 -42.12 -12.62 -11.41
C GLU A 753 -43.28 -13.61 -11.52
N TYR A 754 -43.03 -14.80 -12.06
CA TYR A 754 -44.02 -15.89 -12.14
C TYR A 754 -44.57 -16.29 -10.76
N LEU A 755 -43.71 -16.29 -9.72
CA LEU A 755 -44.09 -16.61 -8.35
C LEU A 755 -44.61 -15.42 -7.53
N GLY A 756 -44.68 -14.21 -8.11
CA GLY A 756 -45.14 -12.99 -7.42
C GLY A 756 -44.23 -12.53 -6.27
N ARG A 757 -42.91 -12.73 -6.38
CA ARG A 757 -41.91 -12.45 -5.32
C ARG A 757 -41.08 -11.20 -5.62
N ALA A 758 -40.85 -10.37 -4.61
CA ALA A 758 -40.03 -9.16 -4.68
C ALA A 758 -39.18 -8.95 -3.42
N GLY A 759 -38.15 -8.10 -3.50
CA GLY A 759 -37.25 -7.77 -2.39
C GLY A 759 -36.48 -8.99 -1.84
N ASP A 760 -36.34 -9.09 -0.53
CA ASP A 760 -35.59 -10.15 0.16
C ASP A 760 -36.23 -11.56 0.04
N ARG A 761 -37.44 -11.65 -0.53
CA ARG A 761 -38.14 -12.93 -0.74
C ARG A 761 -37.84 -13.59 -2.09
N ARG A 762 -36.92 -13.02 -2.88
CA ARG A 762 -36.55 -13.58 -4.19
C ARG A 762 -35.78 -14.89 -4.04
N ILE A 763 -36.15 -15.88 -4.83
CA ILE A 763 -35.42 -17.14 -4.99
C ILE A 763 -34.26 -16.92 -5.95
N ASP A 764 -33.04 -17.21 -5.49
CA ASP A 764 -31.85 -17.26 -6.33
C ASP A 764 -31.70 -18.66 -6.96
N PRO A 765 -31.77 -18.79 -8.30
CA PRO A 765 -31.71 -20.09 -8.98
C PRO A 765 -30.38 -20.83 -8.81
N ASP A 766 -29.28 -20.16 -8.43
CA ASP A 766 -28.00 -20.83 -8.12
C ASP A 766 -27.94 -21.45 -6.72
N ARG A 767 -28.88 -21.06 -5.84
CA ARG A 767 -29.04 -21.63 -4.50
C ARG A 767 -30.04 -22.78 -4.46
N VAL A 768 -30.68 -23.09 -5.60
CA VAL A 768 -31.68 -24.16 -5.72
C VAL A 768 -31.11 -25.28 -6.57
N MET A 769 -31.10 -26.50 -6.03
CA MET A 769 -30.77 -27.71 -6.74
C MET A 769 -32.03 -28.40 -7.25
N VAL A 770 -31.93 -29.01 -8.44
CA VAL A 770 -32.98 -29.81 -9.05
C VAL A 770 -32.42 -31.17 -9.46
N LYS A 771 -33.09 -32.25 -9.03
CA LYS A 771 -32.79 -33.63 -9.45
C LYS A 771 -33.89 -34.14 -10.36
N PHE A 772 -33.48 -34.71 -11.49
CA PHE A 772 -34.36 -35.28 -12.52
C PHE A 772 -33.67 -36.46 -13.21
N HIS A 773 -34.26 -37.01 -14.28
CA HIS A 773 -33.81 -38.26 -14.92
C HIS A 773 -32.40 -38.22 -15.53
N LYS A 774 -31.78 -37.05 -15.73
CA LYS A 774 -30.39 -36.92 -16.20
C LYS A 774 -29.39 -36.52 -15.11
N GLY A 775 -29.81 -36.37 -13.84
CA GLY A 775 -28.93 -36.04 -12.72
C GLY A 775 -29.42 -34.86 -11.90
N ALA A 776 -28.51 -34.28 -11.09
CA ALA A 776 -28.77 -33.12 -10.25
C ALA A 776 -27.88 -31.93 -10.63
N MET A 777 -28.45 -30.74 -10.71
CA MET A 777 -27.73 -29.49 -11.05
C MET A 777 -28.43 -28.27 -10.44
N THR A 778 -27.82 -27.07 -10.53
CA THR A 778 -28.53 -25.84 -10.11
C THR A 778 -29.65 -25.50 -11.09
N LEU A 779 -30.63 -24.73 -10.64
CA LEU A 779 -31.74 -24.32 -11.49
C LEU A 779 -31.25 -23.48 -12.68
N THR A 780 -30.28 -22.58 -12.49
CA THR A 780 -29.64 -21.84 -13.59
C THR A 780 -29.04 -22.77 -14.64
N GLN A 781 -28.29 -23.80 -14.21
CA GLN A 781 -27.67 -24.77 -15.11
C GLN A 781 -28.71 -25.57 -15.91
N LEU A 782 -29.83 -25.93 -15.28
CA LEU A 782 -30.91 -26.64 -15.98
C LEU A 782 -31.57 -25.77 -17.05
N PHE A 783 -31.78 -24.48 -16.79
CA PHE A 783 -32.35 -23.57 -17.78
C PHE A 783 -31.41 -23.34 -18.97
N ILE A 784 -30.11 -23.28 -18.74
CA ILE A 784 -29.15 -23.20 -19.85
C ILE A 784 -29.19 -24.50 -20.67
N ASN A 785 -29.23 -25.64 -19.98
CA ASN A 785 -29.31 -26.96 -20.58
C ASN A 785 -30.76 -27.46 -20.72
N TRP A 786 -31.68 -26.59 -21.13
CA TRP A 786 -33.14 -26.85 -21.15
C TRP A 786 -33.53 -28.15 -21.89
N HIS A 787 -32.74 -28.54 -22.90
CA HIS A 787 -32.95 -29.75 -23.67
C HIS A 787 -32.74 -31.03 -22.84
N LEU A 788 -31.94 -31.00 -21.76
CA LEU A 788 -31.79 -32.14 -20.84
C LEU A 788 -33.10 -32.44 -20.13
N TRP A 789 -33.80 -31.40 -19.68
CA TRP A 789 -35.16 -31.53 -19.17
C TRP A 789 -36.06 -32.16 -20.23
N ARG A 790 -35.98 -31.70 -21.49
CA ARG A 790 -36.81 -32.17 -22.62
C ARG A 790 -36.43 -33.52 -23.23
N SER A 791 -35.25 -34.07 -22.92
CA SER A 791 -34.77 -35.35 -23.48
C SER A 791 -35.59 -36.56 -23.00
N ASP A 792 -35.89 -37.50 -23.91
CA ASP A 792 -36.71 -38.71 -23.65
C ASP A 792 -36.12 -39.58 -22.53
N THR A 793 -36.98 -40.18 -21.69
CA THR A 793 -36.54 -40.85 -20.45
C THR A 793 -36.30 -42.35 -20.60
N ASN A 794 -36.89 -43.05 -21.58
CA ASN A 794 -36.66 -44.50 -21.73
C ASN A 794 -37.18 -45.09 -23.05
N VAL A 795 -36.62 -46.23 -23.47
CA VAL A 795 -37.07 -47.03 -24.63
C VAL A 795 -38.58 -47.40 -24.51
N PHE A 796 -39.10 -47.48 -23.28
CA PHE A 796 -40.51 -47.71 -22.98
C PHE A 796 -41.46 -46.56 -23.41
N GLU A 797 -41.02 -45.30 -23.34
CA GLU A 797 -41.83 -44.12 -23.74
C GLU A 797 -41.94 -43.95 -25.26
N LYS A 798 -40.92 -44.40 -26.00
CA LYS A 798 -40.90 -44.37 -27.47
C LYS A 798 -41.92 -45.32 -28.11
N ILE A 799 -42.28 -46.39 -27.39
CA ILE A 799 -43.09 -47.51 -27.91
C ILE A 799 -44.58 -47.37 -27.57
N LEU A 800 -44.93 -46.85 -26.37
CA LEU A 800 -46.33 -46.85 -25.91
C LEU A 800 -47.15 -45.59 -26.23
N LEU A 801 -46.54 -44.44 -26.51
CA LEU A 801 -47.24 -43.17 -26.72
C LEU A 801 -46.70 -42.41 -27.94
N PRO A 802 -47.09 -42.80 -29.17
CA PRO A 802 -46.77 -42.03 -30.36
C PRO A 802 -47.75 -40.86 -30.49
N GLY A 803 -47.24 -39.62 -30.45
CA GLY A 803 -47.94 -38.46 -31.00
C GLY A 803 -48.66 -37.50 -30.04
N SER A 804 -48.48 -37.57 -28.72
CA SER A 804 -49.01 -36.54 -27.80
C SER A 804 -47.94 -36.00 -26.85
N ASN A 805 -47.50 -34.76 -27.07
CA ASN A 805 -46.53 -34.07 -26.20
C ASN A 805 -47.12 -33.70 -24.83
N THR A 806 -48.43 -33.46 -24.75
CA THR A 806 -49.10 -32.96 -23.53
C THR A 806 -49.22 -34.00 -22.42
N LEU A 807 -49.23 -35.30 -22.75
CA LEU A 807 -49.20 -36.40 -21.78
C LEU A 807 -47.78 -36.79 -21.34
N ARG A 808 -46.74 -36.40 -22.08
CA ARG A 808 -45.33 -36.63 -21.68
C ARG A 808 -44.85 -35.63 -20.63
N ASP A 809 -45.36 -34.40 -20.68
CA ASP A 809 -45.01 -33.35 -19.72
C ASP A 809 -45.58 -33.60 -18.31
N SER A 810 -46.64 -34.39 -18.17
CA SER A 810 -47.31 -34.70 -16.89
C SER A 810 -46.69 -35.86 -16.09
N ILE A 811 -45.73 -36.60 -16.67
CA ILE A 811 -45.11 -37.80 -16.05
C ILE A 811 -43.69 -37.49 -15.50
N ARG A 812 -43.14 -36.30 -15.79
CA ARG A 812 -41.81 -35.88 -15.34
C ARG A 812 -41.82 -35.54 -13.85
N VAL A 813 -40.97 -36.22 -13.08
CA VAL A 813 -40.81 -35.99 -11.64
C VAL A 813 -39.47 -35.32 -11.38
N SER A 814 -39.47 -34.31 -10.51
CA SER A 814 -38.26 -33.61 -10.08
C SER A 814 -38.30 -33.28 -8.59
N GLU A 815 -37.16 -33.39 -7.92
CA GLU A 815 -36.97 -33.00 -6.53
C GLU A 815 -36.17 -31.70 -6.46
N PHE A 816 -36.61 -30.75 -5.62
CA PHE A 816 -35.94 -29.47 -5.42
C PHE A 816 -35.50 -29.31 -3.96
N TRP A 817 -34.31 -28.74 -3.74
CA TRP A 817 -33.81 -28.42 -2.40
C TRP A 817 -32.84 -27.23 -2.42
N TRP A 818 -32.67 -26.60 -1.26
CA TRP A 818 -31.70 -25.53 -1.05
C TRP A 818 -30.28 -26.08 -0.97
N LYS A 819 -29.38 -25.52 -1.78
CA LYS A 819 -27.97 -25.94 -1.85
C LYS A 819 -27.23 -25.77 -0.51
N ASP A 820 -27.53 -24.70 0.22
CA ASP A 820 -26.78 -24.33 1.43
C ASP A 820 -27.27 -25.09 2.68
N THR A 821 -28.57 -25.36 2.77
CA THR A 821 -29.20 -25.99 3.94
C THR A 821 -29.57 -27.46 3.73
N GLY A 822 -29.66 -27.91 2.47
CA GLY A 822 -30.14 -29.26 2.13
C GLY A 822 -31.65 -29.45 2.26
N GLU A 823 -32.39 -28.40 2.65
CA GLU A 823 -33.82 -28.50 2.93
C GLU A 823 -34.65 -28.61 1.64
N PRO A 824 -35.66 -29.49 1.59
CA PRO A 824 -36.52 -29.65 0.43
C PRO A 824 -37.35 -28.38 0.16
N MET A 825 -37.51 -28.05 -1.11
CA MET A 825 -38.21 -26.85 -1.56
C MET A 825 -39.58 -27.22 -2.14
N THR A 826 -40.65 -26.86 -1.43
CA THR A 826 -42.04 -27.21 -1.82
C THR A 826 -42.68 -26.21 -2.78
N GLU A 827 -42.01 -25.08 -3.02
CA GLU A 827 -42.53 -23.94 -3.77
C GLU A 827 -42.33 -24.08 -5.30
N LEU A 828 -41.47 -25.01 -5.71
CA LEU A 828 -41.23 -25.38 -7.11
C LEU A 828 -41.62 -26.83 -7.35
N ASN A 829 -42.23 -27.08 -8.51
CA ASN A 829 -42.57 -28.41 -8.96
C ASN A 829 -42.32 -28.53 -10.48
N SER A 830 -42.48 -29.75 -10.99
CA SER A 830 -42.25 -30.05 -12.41
C SER A 830 -43.21 -29.31 -13.35
N SER A 831 -44.41 -28.93 -12.90
CA SER A 831 -45.34 -28.09 -13.67
C SER A 831 -44.83 -26.65 -13.83
N THR A 832 -44.35 -26.04 -12.75
CA THR A 832 -43.72 -24.71 -12.79
C THR A 832 -42.51 -24.72 -13.71
N LEU A 833 -41.68 -25.76 -13.63
CA LEU A 833 -40.52 -25.91 -14.48
C LEU A 833 -40.92 -26.07 -15.96
N ASN A 834 -41.92 -26.90 -16.29
CA ASN A 834 -42.42 -27.06 -17.66
C ASN A 834 -42.89 -25.75 -18.31
N GLN A 835 -43.48 -24.84 -17.53
CA GLN A 835 -43.96 -23.55 -18.03
C GLN A 835 -42.83 -22.54 -18.27
N LEU A 836 -41.73 -22.63 -17.51
CA LEU A 836 -40.65 -21.66 -17.56
C LEU A 836 -39.43 -22.14 -18.36
N ILE A 837 -39.24 -23.45 -18.54
CA ILE A 837 -38.02 -24.02 -19.14
C ILE A 837 -37.78 -23.59 -20.60
N ASP A 838 -38.84 -23.16 -21.31
CA ASP A 838 -38.74 -22.61 -22.67
C ASP A 838 -38.22 -21.16 -22.72
N LEU A 839 -37.85 -20.58 -21.58
CA LEU A 839 -37.15 -19.29 -21.52
C LEU A 839 -35.85 -19.29 -22.33
N MET A 840 -35.20 -20.46 -22.50
CA MET A 840 -34.03 -20.67 -23.36
C MET A 840 -32.99 -19.53 -23.25
N PRO A 841 -32.31 -19.36 -22.09
CA PRO A 841 -31.37 -18.25 -21.85
C PRO A 841 -30.31 -18.08 -22.95
N GLY A 842 -29.88 -19.16 -23.61
CA GLY A 842 -28.96 -19.11 -24.75
C GLY A 842 -29.44 -18.25 -25.92
N LYS A 843 -30.74 -18.22 -26.24
CA LYS A 843 -31.30 -17.36 -27.30
C LYS A 843 -31.31 -15.89 -26.89
N HIS A 844 -31.68 -15.60 -25.64
CA HIS A 844 -31.62 -14.25 -25.08
C HIS A 844 -30.18 -13.74 -25.01
N TYR A 845 -29.23 -14.62 -24.67
CA TYR A 845 -27.81 -14.31 -24.64
C TYR A 845 -27.25 -14.06 -26.05
N SER A 846 -27.65 -14.86 -27.05
CA SER A 846 -27.31 -14.61 -28.46
C SER A 846 -27.82 -13.23 -28.93
N HIS A 847 -29.05 -12.86 -28.56
CA HIS A 847 -29.57 -11.53 -28.83
C HIS A 847 -28.79 -10.44 -28.10
N TYR A 848 -28.47 -10.62 -26.82
CA TYR A 848 -27.63 -9.71 -26.03
C TYR A 848 -26.27 -9.46 -26.69
N LEU A 849 -25.58 -10.52 -27.15
CA LEU A 849 -24.30 -10.41 -27.84
C LEU A 849 -24.45 -9.64 -29.16
N LYS A 850 -25.49 -9.95 -29.95
CA LYS A 850 -25.76 -9.25 -31.20
C LYS A 850 -26.09 -7.77 -30.98
N SER A 851 -26.99 -7.45 -30.06
CA SER A 851 -27.45 -6.08 -29.82
C SER A 851 -26.34 -5.18 -29.28
N ASN A 852 -25.50 -5.69 -28.37
CA ASN A 852 -24.48 -4.90 -27.70
C ASN A 852 -23.13 -4.85 -28.44
N PHE A 853 -22.86 -5.79 -29.35
CA PHE A 853 -21.54 -5.90 -30.01
C PHE A 853 -21.56 -5.88 -31.54
N LEU A 854 -22.65 -6.31 -32.20
CA LEU A 854 -22.75 -6.33 -33.68
C LEU A 854 -23.69 -5.25 -34.23
N TRP A 855 -24.81 -4.97 -33.57
CA TRP A 855 -25.83 -4.03 -34.04
C TRP A 855 -25.73 -2.66 -33.38
N THR A 856 -24.61 -2.39 -32.74
CA THR A 856 -24.37 -1.14 -32.02
C THR A 856 -23.92 -0.01 -32.97
N PRO A 857 -24.38 1.23 -32.77
CA PRO A 857 -23.97 2.37 -33.60
C PRO A 857 -22.48 2.72 -33.50
N ASP A 858 -21.78 2.28 -32.45
CA ASP A 858 -20.35 2.51 -32.22
C ASP A 858 -19.45 1.37 -32.73
N ILE A 859 -19.95 0.46 -33.57
CA ILE A 859 -19.20 -0.71 -34.07
C ILE A 859 -17.86 -0.35 -34.73
N ASP A 860 -17.80 0.78 -35.44
CA ASP A 860 -16.56 1.22 -36.07
C ASP A 860 -15.53 1.65 -35.02
N LEU A 861 -15.94 2.28 -33.92
CA LEU A 861 -15.03 2.61 -32.80
C LEU A 861 -14.49 1.33 -32.13
N ARG A 862 -15.37 0.34 -31.91
CA ARG A 862 -15.01 -0.97 -31.34
C ARG A 862 -13.99 -1.71 -32.20
N ALA A 863 -14.26 -1.81 -33.49
CA ALA A 863 -13.33 -2.41 -34.46
C ALA A 863 -11.97 -1.70 -34.49
N ASN A 864 -11.98 -0.35 -34.44
CA ASN A 864 -10.75 0.43 -34.41
C ASN A 864 -9.95 0.23 -33.11
N LEU A 865 -10.60 0.18 -31.95
CA LEU A 865 -9.94 -0.10 -30.66
C LEU A 865 -9.37 -1.53 -30.63
N TYR A 866 -10.10 -2.50 -31.17
CA TYR A 866 -9.64 -3.89 -31.29
C TYR A 866 -8.41 -3.97 -32.22
N ARG A 867 -8.42 -3.26 -33.35
CA ARG A 867 -7.26 -3.17 -34.26
C ARG A 867 -6.03 -2.64 -33.55
N GLU A 868 -6.15 -1.52 -32.82
CA GLU A 868 -4.99 -0.95 -32.13
C GLU A 868 -4.48 -1.87 -31.01
N LEU A 869 -5.37 -2.57 -30.30
CA LEU A 869 -5.00 -3.56 -29.30
C LEU A 869 -4.19 -4.70 -29.94
N LYS A 870 -4.67 -5.25 -31.06
CA LYS A 870 -4.01 -6.34 -31.78
C LYS A 870 -2.67 -5.93 -32.39
N LYS A 871 -2.59 -4.74 -33.00
CA LYS A 871 -1.32 -4.21 -33.50
C LYS A 871 -0.31 -4.04 -32.38
N ASN A 872 -0.73 -3.47 -31.25
CA ASN A 872 0.14 -3.31 -30.10
C ASN A 872 0.63 -4.66 -29.54
N GLU A 873 -0.26 -5.65 -29.43
CA GLU A 873 0.06 -7.03 -29.05
C GLU A 873 1.16 -7.62 -29.96
N MET A 874 0.96 -7.55 -31.28
CA MET A 874 1.90 -8.05 -32.29
C MET A 874 3.24 -7.30 -32.26
N PHE A 875 3.24 -5.97 -32.15
CA PHE A 875 4.46 -5.17 -32.04
C PHE A 875 5.29 -5.56 -30.82
N ARG A 876 4.65 -5.75 -29.67
CA ARG A 876 5.33 -6.16 -28.43
C ARG A 876 5.87 -7.57 -28.53
N ALA A 877 5.12 -8.49 -29.12
CA ALA A 877 5.56 -9.87 -29.34
C ALA A 877 6.79 -9.93 -30.27
N ALA A 878 6.73 -9.23 -31.42
CA ALA A 878 7.84 -9.16 -32.36
C ALA A 878 9.09 -8.52 -31.72
N LEU A 879 8.93 -7.40 -30.99
CA LEU A 879 10.03 -6.74 -30.30
C LEU A 879 10.64 -7.64 -29.23
N THR A 880 9.82 -8.32 -28.44
CA THR A 880 10.28 -9.26 -27.41
C THR A 880 11.06 -10.41 -28.05
N GLN A 881 10.59 -10.98 -29.16
CA GLN A 881 11.29 -12.05 -29.86
C GLN A 881 12.60 -11.59 -30.51
N LYS A 882 12.67 -10.35 -31.02
CA LYS A 882 13.91 -9.71 -31.50
C LYS A 882 14.92 -9.57 -30.35
N LEU A 883 14.48 -9.02 -29.21
CA LEU A 883 15.33 -8.82 -28.04
C LEU A 883 15.82 -10.14 -27.42
N ASN A 884 15.01 -11.21 -27.53
CA ASN A 884 15.39 -12.57 -27.16
C ASN A 884 16.30 -13.27 -28.17
N GLY A 885 16.60 -12.66 -29.33
CA GLY A 885 17.40 -13.27 -30.40
C GLY A 885 16.69 -14.39 -31.17
N THR A 886 15.37 -14.54 -30.99
CA THR A 886 14.57 -15.59 -31.65
C THR A 886 13.92 -15.14 -32.96
N LEU A 887 13.97 -13.85 -33.27
CA LEU A 887 13.53 -13.24 -34.52
C LEU A 887 14.65 -12.34 -35.05
N PRO A 888 15.26 -12.66 -36.21
CA PRO A 888 16.32 -11.83 -36.81
C PRO A 888 15.83 -10.41 -37.15
N SER A 889 16.71 -9.41 -37.05
CA SER A 889 16.35 -7.99 -37.25
C SER A 889 15.72 -7.71 -38.61
N ALA A 890 16.18 -8.34 -39.69
CA ALA A 890 15.62 -8.14 -41.03
C ALA A 890 14.14 -8.58 -41.11
N HIS A 891 13.81 -9.74 -40.55
CA HIS A 891 12.42 -10.21 -40.48
C HIS A 891 11.58 -9.40 -39.49
N TYR A 892 12.19 -8.88 -38.42
CA TYR A 892 11.52 -7.95 -37.52
C TYR A 892 11.09 -6.68 -38.26
N ASP A 893 12.00 -6.00 -38.96
CA ASP A 893 11.69 -4.74 -39.63
C ASP A 893 10.56 -4.92 -40.67
N TRP A 894 10.61 -6.01 -41.45
CA TRP A 894 9.54 -6.39 -42.37
C TRP A 894 8.20 -6.69 -41.66
N LEU A 895 8.21 -7.47 -40.57
CA LEU A 895 6.99 -7.76 -39.79
C LEU A 895 6.36 -6.47 -39.25
N ILE A 896 7.18 -5.55 -38.74
CA ILE A 896 6.72 -4.26 -38.22
C ILE A 896 6.04 -3.44 -39.33
N GLU A 897 6.64 -3.35 -40.52
CA GLU A 897 6.00 -2.65 -41.65
C GLU A 897 4.71 -3.35 -42.10
N SER A 898 4.68 -4.68 -42.11
CA SER A 898 3.46 -5.46 -42.39
C SER A 898 2.34 -5.19 -41.38
N ILE A 899 2.67 -5.12 -40.08
CA ILE A 899 1.71 -4.79 -39.01
C ILE A 899 1.22 -3.33 -39.12
N LYS A 900 2.10 -2.39 -39.50
CA LYS A 900 1.70 -0.99 -39.78
C LYS A 900 0.77 -0.90 -40.99
N GLY A 901 0.96 -1.74 -42.00
CA GLY A 901 0.10 -1.82 -43.19
C GLY A 901 -1.37 -2.07 -42.87
N LEU A 902 -1.67 -2.67 -41.72
CA LEU A 902 -3.03 -2.91 -41.22
C LEU A 902 -3.81 -1.63 -40.86
N ASP A 903 -3.17 -0.46 -40.89
CA ASP A 903 -3.82 0.84 -40.67
C ASP A 903 -4.84 1.22 -41.76
N ARG A 904 -4.78 0.57 -42.92
CA ARG A 904 -5.63 0.89 -44.07
C ARG A 904 -6.48 -0.30 -44.43
N ASP A 905 -7.77 -0.05 -44.60
CA ASP A 905 -8.62 -1.03 -45.26
C ASP A 905 -8.21 -1.11 -46.73
N THR A 906 -7.87 -2.30 -47.22
CA THR A 906 -7.45 -2.52 -48.61
C THR A 906 -8.58 -3.20 -49.38
N ARG A 907 -8.71 -2.90 -50.68
CA ARG A 907 -9.64 -3.67 -51.54
C ARG A 907 -9.05 -5.05 -51.78
N THR A 908 -9.91 -6.06 -51.88
CA THR A 908 -9.56 -7.39 -52.36
C THR A 908 -8.75 -7.24 -53.67
N PRO A 909 -7.48 -7.64 -53.72
CA PRO A 909 -6.68 -7.61 -54.93
C PRO A 909 -7.34 -8.49 -55.98
N ASP A 910 -7.48 -7.97 -57.20
CA ASP A 910 -7.99 -8.75 -58.32
C ASP A 910 -7.10 -9.98 -58.54
N GLY A 911 -7.68 -11.18 -58.44
CA GLY A 911 -6.98 -12.46 -58.69
C GLY A 911 -6.59 -13.29 -57.45
N VAL A 912 -6.79 -12.81 -56.22
CA VAL A 912 -6.63 -13.64 -55.01
C VAL A 912 -7.95 -14.37 -54.73
N SER A 913 -7.94 -15.70 -54.81
CA SER A 913 -9.14 -16.52 -54.53
C SER A 913 -9.30 -16.74 -53.02
N PRO A 914 -10.40 -16.29 -52.39
CA PRO A 914 -10.71 -16.64 -51.00
C PRO A 914 -10.66 -18.15 -50.81
N GLY A 915 -9.93 -18.62 -49.80
CA GLY A 915 -9.80 -20.04 -49.50
C GLY A 915 -8.54 -20.76 -50.03
N SER A 916 -7.61 -20.06 -50.70
CA SER A 916 -6.30 -20.60 -51.07
C SER A 916 -5.31 -20.62 -49.87
N GLU A 917 -4.11 -21.16 -50.09
CA GLU A 917 -3.01 -20.98 -49.13
C GLU A 917 -2.56 -19.51 -49.04
N PRO A 918 -2.01 -19.06 -47.90
CA PRO A 918 -1.47 -17.71 -47.74
C PRO A 918 -0.35 -17.41 -48.73
N GLY A 919 -0.51 -16.32 -49.49
CA GLY A 919 0.51 -15.73 -50.37
C GLY A 919 1.25 -14.57 -49.71
N GLU A 920 1.62 -13.54 -50.49
CA GLU A 920 2.18 -12.30 -49.93
C GLU A 920 1.11 -11.46 -49.22
N GLY A 921 1.44 -10.90 -48.06
CA GLY A 921 0.54 -10.10 -47.23
C GLY A 921 0.15 -10.76 -45.90
N VAL A 922 -0.96 -10.30 -45.31
CA VAL A 922 -1.47 -10.79 -44.01
C VAL A 922 -2.77 -11.56 -44.22
N TYR A 923 -2.84 -12.77 -43.71
CA TYR A 923 -3.99 -13.68 -43.82
C TYR A 923 -4.47 -14.10 -42.44
N GLU A 924 -5.76 -14.43 -42.32
CA GLU A 924 -6.32 -15.14 -41.18
C GLU A 924 -5.56 -16.47 -41.00
N PHE A 925 -5.27 -16.84 -39.76
CA PHE A 925 -4.64 -18.13 -39.51
C PHE A 925 -5.69 -19.24 -39.49
N TRP A 926 -5.67 -20.10 -40.50
CA TRP A 926 -6.43 -21.35 -40.54
C TRP A 926 -5.48 -22.54 -40.47
N LEU A 927 -5.83 -23.52 -39.65
CA LEU A 927 -5.06 -24.75 -39.45
C LEU A 927 -6.00 -25.94 -39.62
N GLU A 928 -5.70 -26.83 -40.57
CA GLU A 928 -6.54 -27.99 -40.92
C GLU A 928 -8.01 -27.61 -41.20
N GLY A 929 -8.21 -26.45 -41.82
CA GLY A 929 -9.53 -25.91 -42.14
C GLY A 929 -10.32 -25.38 -40.94
N ALA A 930 -9.67 -25.15 -39.79
CA ALA A 930 -10.25 -24.46 -38.64
C ALA A 930 -9.56 -23.10 -38.41
N ARG A 931 -10.34 -22.03 -38.26
CA ARG A 931 -9.82 -20.70 -37.93
C ARG A 931 -9.26 -20.66 -36.51
N ILE A 932 -8.05 -20.16 -36.37
CA ILE A 932 -7.39 -19.87 -35.09
C ILE A 932 -7.71 -18.41 -34.75
N ALA A 933 -8.53 -18.16 -33.73
CA ALA A 933 -8.99 -16.79 -33.44
C ALA A 933 -7.84 -15.88 -32.98
N GLY A 934 -7.83 -14.67 -33.52
CA GLY A 934 -6.79 -13.68 -33.26
C GLY A 934 -5.39 -14.07 -33.77
N GLY A 935 -5.27 -15.17 -34.52
CA GLY A 935 -4.05 -15.61 -35.18
C GLY A 935 -3.99 -15.15 -36.63
N TYR A 936 -2.77 -14.89 -37.10
CA TYR A 936 -2.51 -14.36 -38.45
C TYR A 936 -1.34 -15.07 -39.11
N VAL A 937 -1.32 -15.16 -40.44
CA VAL A 937 -0.15 -15.60 -41.21
C VAL A 937 0.38 -14.42 -42.01
N PHE A 938 1.64 -14.08 -41.79
CA PHE A 938 2.37 -13.04 -42.51
C PHE A 938 3.24 -13.70 -43.58
N GLY A 939 3.07 -13.33 -44.84
CA GLY A 939 3.81 -13.89 -45.98
C GLY A 939 4.64 -12.84 -46.73
N GLU A 940 5.89 -13.18 -47.03
CA GLU A 940 6.83 -12.45 -47.90
C GLU A 940 7.58 -13.46 -48.78
N GLY A 941 7.27 -13.49 -50.08
CA GLY A 941 7.78 -14.50 -51.00
C GLY A 941 7.55 -15.93 -50.50
N HIS A 942 8.63 -16.65 -50.19
CA HIS A 942 8.58 -18.02 -49.65
C HIS A 942 8.56 -18.10 -48.12
N VAL A 943 8.71 -16.98 -47.41
CA VAL A 943 8.75 -16.94 -45.95
C VAL A 943 7.35 -16.68 -45.41
N LYS A 944 6.87 -17.58 -44.53
CA LYS A 944 5.57 -17.45 -43.86
C LYS A 944 5.75 -17.55 -42.34
N PHE A 945 5.25 -16.57 -41.59
CA PHE A 945 5.21 -16.59 -40.13
C PHE A 945 3.77 -16.70 -39.66
N ALA A 946 3.48 -17.72 -38.85
CA ALA A 946 2.24 -17.82 -38.09
C ALA A 946 2.39 -17.02 -36.78
N TYR A 947 1.52 -16.03 -36.60
CA TYR A 947 1.29 -15.34 -35.35
C TYR A 947 0.25 -16.09 -34.53
N ILE A 948 0.65 -16.54 -33.35
CA ILE A 948 -0.19 -17.21 -32.37
C ILE A 948 -0.35 -16.26 -31.18
N PRO A 949 -1.56 -15.70 -30.96
CA PRO A 949 -1.78 -14.78 -29.85
C PRO A 949 -1.58 -15.51 -28.53
N ASN A 950 -0.94 -14.86 -27.56
CA ASN A 950 -0.73 -15.40 -26.21
C ASN A 950 -0.01 -16.75 -26.15
N SER A 951 0.83 -17.06 -27.14
CA SER A 951 1.61 -18.31 -27.16
C SER A 951 2.44 -18.51 -25.87
N PRO A 952 2.47 -19.73 -25.28
CA PRO A 952 3.33 -20.04 -24.13
C PRO A 952 4.82 -19.91 -24.43
N GLY A 953 5.21 -19.96 -25.71
CA GLY A 953 6.57 -19.79 -26.20
C GLY A 953 6.70 -18.65 -27.21
N LYS A 954 7.11 -18.97 -28.44
CA LYS A 954 7.24 -17.98 -29.53
C LYS A 954 5.86 -17.60 -30.07
N SER A 955 5.57 -16.30 -30.17
CA SER A 955 4.31 -15.82 -30.77
C SER A 955 4.36 -15.83 -32.30
N PHE A 956 5.46 -15.39 -32.90
CA PHE A 956 5.75 -15.56 -34.32
C PHE A 956 6.59 -16.81 -34.53
N ILE A 957 6.02 -17.79 -35.22
CA ILE A 957 6.64 -19.08 -35.55
C ILE A 957 6.72 -19.20 -37.07
N TRP A 958 7.87 -19.61 -37.60
CA TRP A 958 7.97 -19.92 -39.02
C TRP A 958 7.06 -21.11 -39.33
N VAL A 959 6.22 -21.02 -40.35
CA VAL A 959 5.16 -22.01 -40.61
C VAL A 959 5.72 -23.43 -40.75
N GLY A 960 6.87 -23.61 -41.41
CA GLY A 960 7.47 -24.95 -41.54
C GLY A 960 8.10 -25.50 -40.25
N ASP A 961 8.28 -24.67 -39.22
CA ASP A 961 8.74 -25.10 -37.89
C ASP A 961 7.57 -25.36 -36.93
N LEU A 962 6.31 -25.10 -37.32
CA LEU A 962 5.15 -25.17 -36.42
C LEU A 962 4.98 -26.55 -35.80
N SER A 963 5.06 -27.62 -36.59
CA SER A 963 4.95 -28.99 -36.10
C SER A 963 6.07 -29.36 -35.13
N LYS A 964 7.30 -28.88 -35.41
CA LYS A 964 8.45 -29.05 -34.52
C LYS A 964 8.30 -28.24 -33.23
N ALA A 965 7.70 -27.05 -33.30
CA ALA A 965 7.43 -26.24 -32.12
C ALA A 965 6.40 -26.93 -31.21
N ILE A 966 5.34 -27.51 -31.76
CA ILE A 966 4.34 -28.29 -31.01
C ILE A 966 4.95 -29.55 -30.40
N GLN A 967 5.84 -30.24 -31.13
CA GLN A 967 6.55 -31.41 -30.61
C GLN A 967 7.39 -31.07 -29.37
N ASN A 968 8.06 -29.92 -29.39
CA ASN A 968 8.92 -29.48 -28.29
C ASN A 968 8.13 -28.85 -27.12
N ASP A 969 6.93 -28.36 -27.38
CA ASP A 969 6.09 -27.65 -26.41
C ASP A 969 4.64 -28.13 -26.52
N ARG A 970 4.29 -29.09 -25.65
CA ARG A 970 2.94 -29.64 -25.56
C ARG A 970 1.89 -28.56 -25.27
N LEU A 971 2.25 -27.55 -24.48
CA LEU A 971 1.36 -26.47 -24.08
C LEU A 971 1.02 -25.56 -25.25
N LEU A 972 1.97 -25.36 -26.18
CA LEU A 972 1.70 -24.67 -27.44
C LEU A 972 0.62 -25.39 -28.25
N GLY A 973 0.66 -26.73 -28.30
CA GLY A 973 -0.38 -27.55 -28.93
C GLY A 973 -1.75 -27.36 -28.27
N GLU A 974 -1.84 -27.50 -26.95
CA GLU A 974 -3.08 -27.30 -26.21
C GLU A 974 -3.66 -25.89 -26.38
N HIS A 975 -2.81 -24.87 -26.36
CA HIS A 975 -3.19 -23.49 -26.60
C HIS A 975 -3.68 -23.26 -28.04
N LEU A 976 -3.03 -23.84 -29.04
CA LEU A 976 -3.52 -23.79 -30.43
C LEU A 976 -4.89 -24.45 -30.58
N ARG A 977 -5.15 -25.54 -29.85
CA ARG A 977 -6.45 -26.20 -29.83
C ARG A 977 -7.54 -25.31 -29.21
N SER A 978 -7.25 -24.62 -28.09
CA SER A 978 -8.24 -23.74 -27.44
C SER A 978 -8.58 -22.51 -28.29
N LEU A 979 -7.62 -22.03 -29.09
CA LEU A 979 -7.85 -20.93 -30.03
C LEU A 979 -8.72 -21.33 -31.24
N ALA A 980 -9.01 -22.63 -31.46
CA ALA A 980 -9.95 -23.07 -32.47
C ALA A 980 -11.39 -23.08 -31.92
N GLY A 981 -12.37 -22.66 -32.74
CA GLY A 981 -13.79 -22.78 -32.38
C GLY A 981 -14.19 -24.25 -32.15
N LEU A 982 -15.25 -24.51 -31.40
CA LEU A 982 -15.62 -25.85 -30.93
C LEU A 982 -15.73 -26.88 -32.06
N ARG A 983 -16.29 -26.49 -33.22
CA ARG A 983 -16.40 -27.35 -34.43
C ARG A 983 -15.05 -27.67 -35.10
N GLY A 984 -13.99 -26.95 -34.77
CA GLY A 984 -12.64 -27.10 -35.32
C GLY A 984 -11.66 -27.82 -34.40
N GLN A 985 -11.96 -27.93 -33.10
CA GLN A 985 -11.03 -28.46 -32.10
C GLN A 985 -10.57 -29.89 -32.38
N ASP A 986 -11.44 -30.77 -32.88
CA ASP A 986 -11.08 -32.15 -33.21
C ASP A 986 -10.06 -32.23 -34.36
N ARG A 987 -10.22 -31.37 -35.38
CA ARG A 987 -9.32 -31.31 -36.53
C ARG A 987 -7.95 -30.79 -36.14
N VAL A 988 -7.90 -29.71 -35.38
CA VAL A 988 -6.66 -29.14 -34.83
C VAL A 988 -6.01 -30.11 -33.85
N GLY A 989 -6.79 -30.77 -32.98
CA GLY A 989 -6.34 -31.79 -32.05
C GLY A 989 -5.71 -33.01 -32.73
N ALA A 990 -6.27 -33.44 -33.86
CA ALA A 990 -5.67 -34.51 -34.68
C ALA A 990 -4.30 -34.10 -35.25
N TYR A 991 -4.14 -32.86 -35.71
CA TYR A 991 -2.84 -32.35 -36.18
C TYR A 991 -1.81 -32.22 -35.03
N ILE A 992 -2.23 -31.73 -33.87
CA ILE A 992 -1.37 -31.64 -32.67
C ILE A 992 -0.90 -33.03 -32.25
N SER A 993 -1.81 -34.01 -32.22
CA SER A 993 -1.49 -35.40 -31.85
C SER A 993 -0.47 -36.01 -32.80
N LYS A 994 -0.60 -35.78 -34.11
CA LYS A 994 0.38 -36.20 -35.13
C LYS A 994 1.72 -35.49 -34.99
N SER A 995 1.71 -34.21 -34.64
CA SER A 995 2.93 -33.42 -34.44
C SER A 995 3.70 -33.82 -33.17
N GLY A 996 2.98 -34.30 -32.15
CA GLY A 996 3.56 -34.79 -30.90
C GLY A 996 4.15 -36.19 -30.96
N ASP A 997 3.98 -36.94 -32.06
CA ASP A 997 4.54 -38.29 -32.22
C ASP A 997 6.06 -38.22 -32.49
N PRO A 998 6.92 -38.70 -31.58
CA PRO A 998 8.37 -38.68 -31.77
C PRO A 998 8.88 -39.69 -32.82
N GLN A 999 8.05 -40.65 -33.27
CA GLN A 999 8.43 -41.66 -34.26
C GLN A 999 7.89 -41.38 -35.68
N GLY A 1000 6.95 -40.43 -35.83
CA GLY A 1000 6.36 -40.06 -37.12
C GLY A 1000 7.12 -38.95 -37.87
N SER A 1001 6.90 -38.86 -39.19
CA SER A 1001 7.32 -37.66 -39.95
C SER A 1001 6.47 -36.46 -39.53
N LEU A 1002 7.10 -35.33 -39.23
CA LEU A 1002 6.38 -34.11 -38.84
C LEU A 1002 5.39 -33.71 -39.95
N PRO A 1003 4.08 -33.55 -39.62
CA PRO A 1003 3.09 -33.16 -40.62
C PRO A 1003 3.36 -31.75 -41.14
N VAL A 1004 3.04 -31.47 -42.40
CA VAL A 1004 3.02 -30.09 -42.93
C VAL A 1004 1.68 -29.46 -42.52
N PRO A 1005 1.66 -28.25 -41.91
CA PRO A 1005 0.41 -27.61 -41.50
C PRO A 1005 -0.45 -27.26 -42.72
N GLY A 1006 -1.69 -27.73 -42.75
CA GLY A 1006 -2.67 -27.36 -43.77
C GLY A 1006 -3.19 -25.95 -43.53
N LEU A 1007 -2.70 -24.99 -44.32
CA LEU A 1007 -3.12 -23.57 -44.27
C LEU A 1007 -4.18 -23.21 -45.33
N GLY A 1008 -4.89 -24.19 -45.91
CA GLY A 1008 -5.96 -23.93 -46.86
C GLY A 1008 -7.20 -23.30 -46.20
N GLY A 1009 -8.03 -22.61 -46.98
CA GLY A 1009 -9.25 -21.96 -46.47
C GLY A 1009 -9.03 -20.57 -45.88
N THR A 1010 -7.84 -19.98 -46.06
CA THR A 1010 -7.50 -18.68 -45.46
C THR A 1010 -8.09 -17.52 -46.23
N HIS A 1011 -8.42 -16.45 -45.49
CA HIS A 1011 -8.84 -15.18 -46.05
C HIS A 1011 -7.78 -14.12 -45.76
N PRO A 1012 -7.45 -13.27 -46.72
CA PRO A 1012 -6.58 -12.12 -46.47
C PRO A 1012 -7.26 -11.09 -45.55
N VAL A 1013 -6.48 -10.47 -44.66
CA VAL A 1013 -6.96 -9.50 -43.67
C VAL A 1013 -6.93 -8.10 -44.28
N TYR A 1014 -8.11 -7.64 -44.71
CA TYR A 1014 -8.27 -6.34 -45.37
C TYR A 1014 -9.07 -5.32 -44.58
N ASN A 1015 -9.86 -5.75 -43.59
CA ASN A 1015 -10.72 -4.88 -42.81
C ASN A 1015 -10.87 -5.43 -41.38
N PHE A 1016 -10.44 -4.67 -40.39
CA PHE A 1016 -10.51 -5.08 -38.98
C PHE A 1016 -11.93 -5.07 -38.39
N LYS A 1017 -12.88 -4.41 -39.04
CA LYS A 1017 -14.30 -4.55 -38.71
C LYS A 1017 -14.79 -5.97 -38.98
N ALA A 1018 -14.43 -6.56 -40.11
CA ALA A 1018 -14.77 -7.96 -40.42
C ALA A 1018 -14.08 -8.93 -39.44
N GLU A 1019 -12.83 -8.63 -39.04
CA GLU A 1019 -12.15 -9.40 -37.99
C GLU A 1019 -12.89 -9.33 -36.64
N TYR A 1020 -13.24 -8.13 -36.20
CA TYR A 1020 -14.00 -7.91 -34.96
C TYR A 1020 -15.38 -8.60 -35.01
N GLU A 1021 -16.11 -8.46 -36.11
CA GLU A 1021 -17.41 -9.11 -36.31
C GLU A 1021 -17.27 -10.63 -36.32
N SER A 1022 -16.24 -11.17 -36.99
CA SER A 1022 -16.00 -12.61 -37.02
C SER A 1022 -15.69 -13.18 -35.64
N LEU A 1023 -15.09 -12.42 -34.72
CA LEU A 1023 -14.85 -12.85 -33.36
C LEU A 1023 -16.16 -13.00 -32.56
N ILE A 1024 -17.07 -12.04 -32.68
CA ILE A 1024 -18.41 -12.15 -32.07
C ILE A 1024 -19.19 -13.29 -32.72
N ASN A 1025 -19.10 -13.44 -34.04
CA ASN A 1025 -19.78 -14.53 -34.75
C ASN A 1025 -19.26 -15.90 -34.32
N ARG A 1026 -17.95 -16.07 -34.07
CA ARG A 1026 -17.42 -17.29 -33.46
C ARG A 1026 -18.07 -17.55 -32.09
N ALA A 1027 -18.13 -16.54 -31.23
CA ALA A 1027 -18.75 -16.68 -29.91
C ALA A 1027 -20.22 -17.12 -30.00
N LEU A 1028 -20.94 -16.61 -30.99
CA LEU A 1028 -22.32 -17.01 -31.30
C LEU A 1028 -22.40 -18.45 -31.82
N ASP A 1029 -21.46 -18.88 -32.67
CA ASP A 1029 -21.39 -20.26 -33.17
C ASP A 1029 -21.05 -21.27 -32.06
N ASP A 1030 -20.09 -20.92 -31.19
CA ASP A 1030 -19.72 -21.75 -30.04
C ASP A 1030 -20.90 -21.83 -29.04
N LEU A 1031 -21.60 -20.72 -28.78
CA LEU A 1031 -22.83 -20.68 -27.98
C LEU A 1031 -23.94 -21.55 -28.59
N ASP A 1032 -24.13 -21.52 -29.92
CA ASP A 1032 -25.11 -22.35 -30.62
C ASP A 1032 -24.82 -23.83 -30.42
N VAL A 1033 -23.56 -24.26 -30.60
CA VAL A 1033 -23.13 -25.65 -30.36
C VAL A 1033 -23.44 -26.08 -28.93
N LEU A 1034 -23.16 -25.23 -27.94
CA LEU A 1034 -23.36 -25.54 -26.52
C LEU A 1034 -24.82 -25.57 -26.07
N THR A 1035 -25.70 -24.81 -26.74
CA THR A 1035 -27.10 -24.69 -26.33
C THR A 1035 -28.05 -25.58 -27.14
N THR A 1036 -27.60 -26.13 -28.29
CA THR A 1036 -28.44 -26.92 -29.21
C THR A 1036 -28.04 -28.39 -29.39
N THR A 1037 -26.78 -28.80 -29.17
CA THR A 1037 -26.33 -30.15 -29.58
C THR A 1037 -26.52 -31.22 -28.50
N PRO A 1038 -27.27 -32.32 -28.77
CA PRO A 1038 -27.40 -33.45 -27.84
C PRO A 1038 -26.34 -34.53 -28.13
N VAL A 1039 -25.10 -34.40 -27.64
CA VAL A 1039 -24.04 -35.40 -27.83
C VAL A 1039 -23.67 -36.09 -26.52
N GLU A 1040 -23.94 -37.39 -26.39
CA GLU A 1040 -23.71 -38.23 -25.19
C GLU A 1040 -22.28 -38.20 -24.62
N ALA A 1041 -21.26 -37.83 -25.42
CA ALA A 1041 -19.87 -37.70 -24.96
C ALA A 1041 -19.55 -36.37 -24.24
N PHE A 1042 -20.36 -35.33 -24.45
CA PHE A 1042 -20.14 -33.98 -23.91
C PHE A 1042 -20.62 -33.84 -22.45
N TRP A 1043 -21.44 -34.79 -21.99
CA TRP A 1043 -22.22 -34.69 -20.75
C TRP A 1043 -21.53 -35.19 -19.48
N GLN A 1044 -20.21 -35.37 -19.51
CA GLN A 1044 -19.39 -35.69 -18.32
C GLN A 1044 -18.68 -34.45 -17.74
N GLU A 1045 -18.59 -33.35 -18.48
CA GLU A 1045 -17.89 -32.11 -18.08
C GLU A 1045 -18.83 -30.90 -18.11
N THR A 1046 -19.54 -30.66 -16.99
CA THR A 1046 -20.49 -29.54 -16.81
C THR A 1046 -19.83 -28.15 -16.80
N LYS A 1047 -18.53 -28.06 -17.11
CA LYS A 1047 -17.67 -26.87 -16.98
C LYS A 1047 -17.49 -26.06 -18.26
N ILE A 1048 -17.77 -26.65 -19.42
CA ILE A 1048 -17.61 -25.97 -20.72
C ILE A 1048 -18.46 -24.69 -20.77
N LEU A 1049 -19.53 -24.63 -19.97
CA LEU A 1049 -20.41 -23.48 -19.89
C LEU A 1049 -19.87 -22.31 -19.04
N LEU A 1050 -18.93 -22.56 -18.12
CA LEU A 1050 -18.18 -21.52 -17.39
C LEU A 1050 -17.08 -20.92 -18.28
N GLU A 1051 -16.54 -21.71 -19.22
CA GLU A 1051 -15.45 -21.32 -20.12
C GLU A 1051 -15.90 -20.39 -21.25
N VAL A 1052 -17.13 -20.48 -21.76
CA VAL A 1052 -17.63 -19.57 -22.83
C VAL A 1052 -17.50 -18.10 -22.42
N ALA A 1053 -17.83 -17.77 -21.18
CA ALA A 1053 -17.72 -16.39 -20.69
C ALA A 1053 -16.25 -15.92 -20.66
N LEU A 1054 -15.32 -16.81 -20.33
CA LEU A 1054 -13.88 -16.55 -20.32
C LEU A 1054 -13.31 -16.47 -21.73
N ASP A 1055 -13.72 -17.34 -22.66
CA ASP A 1055 -13.24 -17.37 -24.04
C ASP A 1055 -13.69 -16.14 -24.83
N VAL A 1056 -14.94 -15.68 -24.69
CA VAL A 1056 -15.42 -14.51 -25.44
C VAL A 1056 -14.74 -13.21 -24.96
N ILE A 1057 -14.46 -13.06 -23.67
CA ILE A 1057 -13.67 -11.93 -23.14
C ILE A 1057 -12.21 -12.05 -23.58
N SER A 1058 -11.62 -13.25 -23.52
CA SER A 1058 -10.24 -13.58 -23.94
C SER A 1058 -9.96 -13.33 -25.42
N ILE A 1059 -11.01 -13.30 -26.23
CA ILE A 1059 -11.00 -13.07 -27.67
C ILE A 1059 -10.84 -11.57 -28.01
N PHE A 1060 -11.45 -10.64 -27.24
CA PHE A 1060 -11.33 -9.18 -27.46
C PHE A 1060 -10.14 -8.56 -26.73
N VAL A 1061 -9.84 -9.11 -25.56
CA VAL A 1061 -8.70 -8.76 -24.74
C VAL A 1061 -8.09 -10.09 -24.35
N PRO A 1062 -6.78 -10.35 -24.57
CA PRO A 1062 -6.11 -11.53 -24.05
C PRO A 1062 -6.61 -11.89 -22.65
N PRO A 1063 -6.78 -13.17 -22.28
CA PRO A 1063 -7.13 -13.52 -20.91
C PRO A 1063 -6.20 -12.74 -20.01
N VAL A 1064 -6.74 -12.08 -18.99
CA VAL A 1064 -5.92 -11.36 -18.02
C VAL A 1064 -4.78 -12.27 -17.54
N GLY A 1065 -4.98 -13.59 -17.51
CA GLY A 1065 -3.98 -14.63 -17.26
C GLY A 1065 -2.77 -14.74 -18.21
N PHE A 1066 -2.81 -14.21 -19.45
CA PHE A 1066 -1.63 -14.13 -20.35
C PHE A 1066 -1.29 -12.72 -20.82
N ALA A 1067 -2.22 -11.75 -20.72
CA ALA A 1067 -1.82 -10.37 -20.51
C ALA A 1067 -0.88 -10.28 -19.29
N VAL A 1068 -1.06 -11.14 -18.28
CA VAL A 1068 -0.13 -11.44 -17.17
C VAL A 1068 1.27 -11.84 -17.64
N SER A 1069 1.49 -12.44 -18.81
CA SER A 1069 2.84 -12.76 -19.31
C SER A 1069 3.63 -11.55 -19.82
N VAL A 1070 2.92 -10.48 -20.17
CA VAL A 1070 3.48 -9.21 -20.62
C VAL A 1070 3.33 -8.14 -19.52
N LEU A 1071 2.35 -8.32 -18.62
CA LEU A 1071 2.28 -7.80 -17.27
C LEU A 1071 3.23 -8.57 -16.30
N LYS A 1072 4.04 -9.55 -16.75
CA LYS A 1072 5.07 -10.21 -15.92
C LYS A 1072 6.23 -9.27 -15.63
N ILE A 1073 6.45 -8.32 -16.55
CA ILE A 1073 7.27 -7.11 -16.36
C ILE A 1073 6.67 -6.15 -15.31
N SER A 1074 5.43 -6.40 -14.93
CA SER A 1074 4.56 -5.51 -14.20
C SER A 1074 4.00 -6.22 -12.95
N HIS A 1075 4.34 -7.48 -12.67
CA HIS A 1075 3.57 -8.29 -11.72
C HIS A 1075 3.92 -8.03 -10.25
N SER A 1076 4.91 -7.19 -9.95
CA SER A 1076 5.12 -6.63 -8.60
C SER A 1076 4.93 -5.13 -8.61
N ILE A 1077 5.57 -4.43 -9.56
CA ILE A 1077 5.52 -2.97 -9.76
C ILE A 1077 4.12 -2.46 -10.12
N VAL A 1078 3.42 -3.20 -10.95
CA VAL A 1078 2.09 -2.85 -11.44
C VAL A 1078 1.03 -3.64 -10.71
N GLN A 1079 1.27 -4.80 -10.07
CA GLN A 1079 0.23 -5.45 -9.23
C GLN A 1079 -0.21 -4.58 -8.06
N GLY A 1080 0.67 -3.91 -7.30
CA GLY A 1080 0.17 -2.95 -6.29
C GLY A 1080 -0.05 -1.52 -6.78
N ILE A 1081 0.15 -1.22 -8.07
CA ILE A 1081 -0.39 0.01 -8.69
C ILE A 1081 -1.76 -0.29 -9.34
N ILE A 1082 -1.98 -1.48 -9.90
CA ILE A 1082 -3.19 -1.96 -10.55
C ILE A 1082 -4.21 -2.48 -9.53
N ALA A 1083 -3.82 -3.24 -8.51
CA ALA A 1083 -4.67 -3.59 -7.37
C ALA A 1083 -5.10 -2.33 -6.59
N SER A 1084 -4.21 -1.32 -6.55
CA SER A 1084 -4.54 0.01 -6.03
C SER A 1084 -5.45 0.83 -6.98
N SER A 1085 -5.46 0.59 -8.30
CA SER A 1085 -6.38 1.22 -9.25
C SER A 1085 -7.68 0.43 -9.51
N HIS A 1086 -7.79 -0.80 -9.00
CA HIS A 1086 -8.97 -1.67 -9.11
C HIS A 1086 -9.71 -1.89 -7.78
N GLY A 1087 -9.29 -1.23 -6.69
CA GLY A 1087 -9.96 -1.30 -5.39
C GLY A 1087 -9.70 -2.59 -4.60
N ASP A 1088 -8.84 -3.49 -5.07
CA ASP A 1088 -8.39 -4.67 -4.32
C ASP A 1088 -7.22 -4.30 -3.41
N SER A 1089 -7.58 -3.84 -2.23
CA SER A 1089 -6.64 -3.42 -1.18
C SER A 1089 -5.87 -4.59 -0.57
N ALA A 1090 -6.33 -5.84 -0.70
CA ALA A 1090 -5.68 -7.02 -0.13
C ALA A 1090 -4.52 -7.53 -1.01
N GLY A 1091 -4.69 -7.57 -2.34
CA GLY A 1091 -3.65 -7.96 -3.28
C GLY A 1091 -2.47 -6.96 -3.38
N ALA A 1092 -2.76 -5.66 -3.25
CA ALA A 1092 -1.73 -4.61 -3.22
C ALA A 1092 -0.79 -4.72 -2.00
N ASN A 1093 -1.34 -5.16 -0.86
CA ASN A 1093 -0.63 -5.31 0.41
C ASN A 1093 0.38 -6.47 0.39
N ALA A 1094 0.07 -7.56 -0.32
CA ALA A 1094 0.92 -8.76 -0.39
C ALA A 1094 2.19 -8.54 -1.23
N HIS A 1095 2.12 -7.80 -2.33
CA HIS A 1095 3.20 -7.72 -3.31
C HIS A 1095 4.23 -6.60 -3.07
N PHE A 1096 3.92 -5.57 -2.28
CA PHE A 1096 4.83 -4.45 -2.05
C PHE A 1096 5.54 -4.40 -0.71
N ALA A 1097 5.11 -5.18 0.30
CA ALA A 1097 5.67 -5.01 1.64
C ALA A 1097 5.54 -6.19 2.62
N ALA A 1098 5.08 -7.36 2.18
CA ALA A 1098 4.69 -8.44 3.10
C ALA A 1098 5.79 -8.89 4.09
N ALA A 1099 7.07 -8.79 3.75
CA ALA A 1099 8.15 -9.20 4.65
C ALA A 1099 8.42 -8.18 5.79
N TRP A 1100 8.19 -6.88 5.55
CA TRP A 1100 8.68 -5.79 6.42
C TRP A 1100 7.57 -4.97 7.07
N ARG A 1101 6.46 -4.73 6.37
CA ARG A 1101 5.27 -4.15 7.00
C ARG A 1101 4.69 -5.06 8.08
N GLY A 1102 4.90 -6.37 7.94
CA GLY A 1102 4.58 -7.36 8.97
C GLY A 1102 5.24 -7.12 10.32
N ALA A 1103 6.29 -6.29 10.43
CA ALA A 1103 6.97 -5.95 11.68
C ALA A 1103 6.24 -4.87 12.48
N ILE A 1104 5.97 -3.74 11.83
CA ILE A 1104 5.11 -2.69 12.41
C ILE A 1104 3.68 -3.23 12.54
N LEU A 1105 3.20 -4.10 11.64
CA LEU A 1105 1.93 -4.84 11.78
C LEU A 1105 2.03 -6.06 12.73
N MET A 1106 3.20 -6.49 13.19
CA MET A 1106 3.26 -7.46 14.30
C MET A 1106 3.05 -6.71 15.62
N TYR A 1107 3.67 -5.54 15.74
CA TYR A 1107 3.53 -4.65 16.88
C TYR A 1107 2.18 -3.92 16.93
N LEU A 1108 1.70 -3.40 15.80
CA LEU A 1108 0.44 -2.67 15.63
C LEU A 1108 -0.67 -3.51 14.98
N GLY A 1109 -0.39 -4.63 14.31
CA GLY A 1109 -1.37 -5.33 13.46
C GLY A 1109 -2.07 -6.52 14.12
N LYS A 1110 -1.77 -6.86 15.37
CA LYS A 1110 -2.80 -7.50 16.22
C LYS A 1110 -3.92 -6.52 16.62
N VAL A 1111 -3.66 -5.22 16.55
CA VAL A 1111 -4.73 -4.22 16.48
C VAL A 1111 -5.42 -4.28 15.12
N ALA A 1112 -4.71 -4.60 14.03
CA ALA A 1112 -5.33 -4.73 12.69
C ALA A 1112 -6.25 -5.95 12.48
N SER A 1113 -6.24 -6.97 13.35
CA SER A 1113 -7.35 -7.95 13.40
C SER A 1113 -8.63 -7.39 14.05
N VAL A 1114 -8.56 -6.16 14.57
CA VAL A 1114 -9.64 -5.34 15.15
C VAL A 1114 -9.37 -3.86 14.79
N GLY A 1115 -9.34 -3.51 13.50
CA GLY A 1115 -9.26 -2.10 13.06
C GLY A 1115 -7.91 -1.66 12.52
N SER A 1116 -7.94 -1.12 11.30
CA SER A 1116 -6.79 -0.73 10.49
C SER A 1116 -5.64 -0.05 11.26
N ALA A 1117 -4.42 -0.58 11.12
CA ALA A 1117 -3.17 0.01 11.64
C ALA A 1117 -2.89 1.45 11.15
N ALA A 1118 -3.68 1.96 10.20
CA ALA A 1118 -3.67 3.35 9.75
C ALA A 1118 -4.15 4.33 10.84
N SER A 1119 -4.97 3.91 11.81
CA SER A 1119 -5.58 4.83 12.78
C SER A 1119 -4.64 5.29 13.90
N ALA A 1120 -3.73 4.43 14.37
CA ALA A 1120 -2.70 4.82 15.36
C ALA A 1120 -1.58 5.67 14.75
N LEU A 1121 -1.20 5.41 13.48
CA LEU A 1121 -0.26 6.22 12.71
C LEU A 1121 -0.87 7.60 12.34
N GLY A 1122 -2.20 7.68 12.27
CA GLY A 1122 -2.95 8.91 12.00
C GLY A 1122 -2.66 10.02 13.00
N LEU A 1123 -2.44 9.72 14.29
CA LEU A 1123 -2.22 10.73 15.34
C LEU A 1123 -0.95 11.60 15.14
N LEU A 1124 -0.07 11.26 14.21
CA LEU A 1124 1.28 11.79 14.12
C LEU A 1124 1.45 12.67 12.87
N SER A 1125 2.06 13.85 13.06
CA SER A 1125 2.11 14.94 12.08
C SER A 1125 3.34 14.89 11.16
N THR A 1126 4.40 14.21 11.59
CA THR A 1126 5.66 14.11 10.85
C THR A 1126 6.30 12.73 11.03
N ILE A 1127 7.16 12.34 10.08
CA ILE A 1127 7.94 11.07 10.15
C ILE A 1127 8.89 11.06 11.35
N ARG A 1128 9.38 12.23 11.77
CA ARG A 1128 10.23 12.36 12.96
C ARG A 1128 9.43 12.07 14.23
N ASP A 1129 8.24 12.64 14.37
CA ASP A 1129 7.33 12.31 15.48
C ASP A 1129 7.00 10.81 15.51
N LEU A 1130 6.76 10.21 14.34
CA LEU A 1130 6.56 8.76 14.21
C LEU A 1130 7.75 7.95 14.72
N THR A 1131 8.96 8.39 14.41
CA THR A 1131 10.20 7.72 14.81
C THR A 1131 10.39 7.76 16.32
N ASP A 1132 10.20 8.94 16.93
CA ASP A 1132 10.33 9.14 18.37
C ASP A 1132 9.25 8.37 19.14
N VAL A 1133 8.01 8.41 18.65
CA VAL A 1133 6.87 7.68 19.26
C VAL A 1133 7.04 6.18 19.12
N LEU A 1134 7.39 5.65 17.94
CA LEU A 1134 7.63 4.21 17.76
C LEU A 1134 8.79 3.74 18.63
N SER A 1135 9.84 4.53 18.76
CA SER A 1135 10.96 4.19 19.63
C SER A 1135 10.55 4.15 21.10
N ALA A 1136 9.75 5.10 21.56
CA ALA A 1136 9.25 5.16 22.93
C ALA A 1136 8.21 4.07 23.24
N VAL A 1137 7.38 3.69 22.26
CA VAL A 1137 6.36 2.63 22.37
C VAL A 1137 7.02 1.26 22.43
N THR A 1138 7.94 0.97 21.51
CA THR A 1138 8.56 -0.36 21.35
C THR A 1138 9.76 -0.57 22.27
N GLY A 1139 10.37 0.52 22.77
CA GLY A 1139 11.61 0.49 23.53
C GLY A 1139 12.84 0.15 22.67
N VAL A 1140 12.71 0.24 21.34
CA VAL A 1140 13.78 -0.02 20.36
C VAL A 1140 14.03 1.27 19.57
N PRO A 1141 15.26 1.77 19.47
CA PRO A 1141 15.57 2.93 18.62
C PRO A 1141 15.22 2.64 17.16
N VAL A 1142 14.23 3.35 16.62
CA VAL A 1142 13.82 3.26 15.22
C VAL A 1142 14.43 4.45 14.47
N GLY A 1143 14.89 4.22 13.23
CA GLY A 1143 15.37 5.29 12.35
C GLY A 1143 14.26 5.85 11.46
N ILE A 1144 14.41 7.11 11.03
CA ILE A 1144 13.51 7.76 10.06
C ILE A 1144 13.40 6.94 8.77
N SER A 1145 14.52 6.40 8.28
CA SER A 1145 14.59 5.48 7.13
C SER A 1145 13.62 4.31 7.25
N TYR A 1146 13.66 3.62 8.39
CA TYR A 1146 12.83 2.47 8.70
C TYR A 1146 11.35 2.85 8.77
N VAL A 1147 11.03 3.95 9.47
CA VAL A 1147 9.65 4.43 9.58
C VAL A 1147 9.11 4.81 8.21
N THR A 1148 9.86 5.57 7.40
CA THR A 1148 9.43 5.95 6.05
C THR A 1148 9.15 4.71 5.21
N ALA A 1149 10.06 3.73 5.18
CA ALA A 1149 9.90 2.51 4.40
C ALA A 1149 8.62 1.73 4.74
N VAL A 1150 8.18 1.81 6.01
CA VAL A 1150 7.03 1.04 6.49
C VAL A 1150 5.73 1.87 6.53
N ALA A 1151 5.81 3.18 6.69
CA ALA A 1151 4.69 4.10 6.87
C ALA A 1151 4.20 4.77 5.57
N VAL A 1152 4.87 4.57 4.42
CA VAL A 1152 4.45 5.19 3.14
C VAL A 1152 2.97 4.85 2.86
N PRO A 1153 2.08 5.85 2.83
CA PRO A 1153 0.67 5.66 2.51
C PRO A 1153 0.52 5.15 1.07
N HIS A 1154 -0.45 4.27 0.86
CA HIS A 1154 -0.82 3.84 -0.48
C HIS A 1154 -1.69 4.89 -1.15
N TRP A 1155 -1.21 5.44 -2.25
CA TRP A 1155 -2.00 6.29 -3.12
C TRP A 1155 -2.65 5.45 -4.21
N THR A 1156 -3.98 5.45 -4.25
CA THR A 1156 -4.78 4.95 -5.36
C THR A 1156 -4.51 5.81 -6.59
N PRO A 1157 -4.00 5.24 -7.71
CA PRO A 1157 -3.78 6.01 -8.93
C PRO A 1157 -5.11 6.49 -9.48
N GLU A 1158 -5.27 7.81 -9.55
CA GLU A 1158 -6.32 8.42 -10.34
C GLU A 1158 -5.87 8.39 -11.80
N SER A 1159 -6.55 7.58 -12.62
CA SER A 1159 -6.30 7.51 -14.06
C SER A 1159 -7.57 7.82 -14.82
N SER A 1160 -7.47 8.66 -15.83
CA SER A 1160 -8.56 8.92 -16.77
C SER A 1160 -8.11 8.60 -18.18
N THR A 1161 -9.04 8.07 -18.99
CA THR A 1161 -8.78 7.77 -20.39
C THR A 1161 -9.96 8.26 -21.21
N ARG A 1162 -9.68 8.93 -22.32
CA ARG A 1162 -10.72 9.41 -23.24
C ARG A 1162 -10.26 9.29 -24.69
N VAL A 1163 -11.22 9.03 -25.57
CA VAL A 1163 -11.00 9.09 -27.02
C VAL A 1163 -11.39 10.49 -27.50
N ILE A 1164 -10.48 11.17 -28.18
CA ILE A 1164 -10.64 12.53 -28.71
C ILE A 1164 -10.42 12.54 -30.22
N GLY A 1165 -11.18 13.37 -30.94
CA GLY A 1165 -11.16 13.44 -32.41
C GLY A 1165 -12.53 13.19 -33.02
#